data_AF-A0A353E1G0-F1
#
_entry.id   AF-A0A353E1G0-F1
#
_cell.length_a   1.000
_cell.length_b   1.000
_cell.length_c   1.000
_cell.angle_alpha   90.00
_cell.angle_beta   90.00
_cell.angle_gamma   90.00
#
_symmetry.space_group_name_H-M   'P 1'
#
loop_
_entity.id
_entity.type
_entity.pdbx_description
1 polymer ?
#
loop_
_entity_poly.entity_id
_entity_poly.type
_entity_poly.pdbx_seq_one_letter_code
_entity_poly.pdbx_strand_id
1 'polypeptide(L)'
;MMHHALNRLGYGPSPSSAEWIQMHGLDTYIDQQLTPLTWSDEGDYRMRSASEELFTLYRPGHDTYLIVDGDRWDLKKGTEAPPYQWNQPGFEGVTQANGWLNAPSGFGYSSSRSERDLLSTLLNDMERIEEGEEAQEGYLSFFVRHWFEVEDPEAIGGLLLKMVYDDGFIAYLNGTEVARDNMGTIKRPSYRAKASNAADDPDEGLFDISEFKSLLVSGENLLAIELHNTEYTSSDAILVPELIARDYLPGYEHLRIHDVDALQQLIHARGIYDPHQLQAVMAEFWENHFTTDYDKTAEFLEEIEDMSGDEVISESQAEAEAAQLEYREYQFFHDHALDRFGDLLLYSATSPTMLIYLDNVLNRVGEPNENYAREILELYAFGVDNRYTQKDIEELSRCFTGWQIRKVRPDQVLSFPQSARVPPTGPSTGYHQEVLLDLGPGWKYFKGRSEPVPYAVTVSPRWTKGGFDDTDWLSGSTGIGYGDGDDATVLDDMRGDYSSVYMRRNFTLPEDANLRAIQLSINYDDGFVAYLNGREIARSANMEEAGNPPPHDALATQNRESNQGDQVFDLARYHQFFRPYPQVNTLAVQGHNVNVSSSDLSVMPRLVRLMPASDSIELDDPNGEWAFRFNPEDHDYDAKVLFEGTDWEIQIPEGREGSEGLRDALDVIDMMANHLSTREFICVKLVNKFVGDEISLRTYQDGSAPTHLIAMVDRAMQAWEQSEPKGHIGTVLRSMFDTRDPQNLFWTQSVYRSKVKTPVEFINSLGRALDWEMKLSELPDISDAMGMHFFTRDDPDGWSEYGFDWVNTGAMLERLNFSTRLSRHTGNDYMDRWSIRRYLGFHGITTAGEILEHFNQLLFDGSLPEHSKSLILEFAHTDEKGDRKSWDPSAKDYMERVGQLIGLILSVPEMHYQ
;
A
#
# COMPACT_ATOMS: atom_id res chain seq x y z
N MET A 1 5.47 11.43 43.47
CA MET A 1 6.51 10.93 42.55
C MET A 1 6.01 9.76 41.73
N MET A 2 5.62 8.61 42.31
CA MET A 2 5.09 7.45 41.55
C MET A 2 3.97 7.82 40.56
N HIS A 3 2.88 8.42 41.03
CA HIS A 3 1.77 8.83 40.14
C HIS A 3 2.18 9.87 39.10
N HIS A 4 3.13 10.75 39.42
CA HIS A 4 3.64 11.71 38.46
C HIS A 4 4.39 11.00 37.33
N ALA A 5 5.25 10.04 37.67
CA ALA A 5 5.98 9.24 36.70
C ALA A 5 5.03 8.46 35.80
N LEU A 6 4.00 7.82 36.37
CA LEU A 6 3.01 7.05 35.61
C LEU A 6 2.19 7.90 34.64
N ASN A 7 1.93 9.18 34.96
CA ASN A 7 1.21 10.10 34.08
C ASN A 7 2.10 10.79 33.04
N ARG A 8 3.40 10.99 33.33
CA ARG A 8 4.30 11.69 32.41
C ARG A 8 5.15 10.77 31.54
N LEU A 9 5.53 9.58 32.01
CA LEU A 9 6.32 8.61 31.24
C LEU A 9 5.42 7.60 30.51
N GLY A 10 4.11 7.65 30.73
CA GLY A 10 3.14 6.76 30.15
C GLY A 10 1.79 7.44 30.07
N TYR A 11 0.79 6.76 29.51
CA TYR A 11 -0.54 7.33 29.38
C TYR A 11 -1.30 7.43 30.70
N GLY A 12 -0.72 7.08 31.84
CA GLY A 12 -1.38 7.14 33.14
C GLY A 12 -1.12 5.92 34.02
N PRO A 13 -1.51 6.00 35.30
CA PRO A 13 -1.37 4.89 36.23
C PRO A 13 -2.27 3.73 35.81
N SER A 14 -1.75 2.50 35.88
CA SER A 14 -2.58 1.30 35.98
C SER A 14 -2.40 0.67 37.37
N PRO A 15 -3.40 -0.04 37.93
CA PRO A 15 -3.24 -0.75 39.19
C PRO A 15 -2.02 -1.67 39.22
N SER A 16 -1.79 -2.39 38.12
CA SER A 16 -0.65 -3.30 37.93
C SER A 16 0.69 -2.57 37.95
N SER A 17 0.81 -1.44 37.25
CA SER A 17 2.05 -0.65 37.23
C SER A 17 2.34 -0.01 38.58
N ALA A 18 1.31 0.49 39.27
CA ALA A 18 1.46 1.08 40.60
C ALA A 18 1.90 0.04 41.63
N GLU A 19 1.29 -1.14 41.65
CA GLU A 19 1.71 -2.26 42.52
C GLU A 19 3.14 -2.69 42.21
N TRP A 20 3.50 -2.79 40.93
CA TRP A 20 4.85 -3.14 40.51
C TRP A 20 5.90 -2.14 41.01
N ILE A 21 5.65 -0.84 40.88
CA ILE A 21 6.54 0.22 41.37
C ILE A 21 6.65 0.17 42.90
N GLN A 22 5.57 -0.11 43.62
CA GLN A 22 5.62 -0.27 45.08
C GLN A 22 6.51 -1.45 45.50
N MET A 23 6.55 -2.52 44.71
CA MET A 23 7.37 -3.70 44.99
C MET A 23 8.86 -3.51 44.60
N HIS A 24 9.14 -2.86 43.46
CA HIS A 24 10.48 -2.84 42.85
C HIS A 24 11.16 -1.47 42.90
N GLY A 25 10.44 -0.41 43.23
CA GLY A 25 10.94 0.97 43.32
C GLY A 25 10.78 1.76 42.02
N LEU A 26 10.68 3.09 42.18
CA LEU A 26 10.48 4.03 41.07
C LEU A 26 11.70 4.12 40.13
N ASP A 27 12.92 4.12 40.69
CA ASP A 27 14.15 4.20 39.88
C ASP A 27 14.27 3.00 38.95
N THR A 28 13.95 1.79 39.46
CA THR A 28 13.91 0.55 38.67
C THR A 28 12.90 0.64 37.54
N TYR A 29 11.72 1.23 37.79
CA TYR A 29 10.69 1.43 36.75
C TYR A 29 11.20 2.38 35.66
N ILE A 30 11.77 3.52 36.04
CA ILE A 30 12.31 4.49 35.07
C ILE A 30 13.43 3.85 34.25
N ASP A 31 14.32 3.10 34.89
CA ASP A 31 15.39 2.39 34.20
C ASP A 31 14.85 1.39 33.17
N GLN A 32 13.83 0.61 33.53
CA GLN A 32 13.16 -0.31 32.61
C GLN A 32 12.51 0.38 31.42
N GLN A 33 11.77 1.47 31.67
CA GLN A 33 11.13 2.26 30.60
C GLN A 33 12.16 2.86 29.64
N LEU A 34 13.36 3.18 30.13
CA LEU A 34 14.47 3.68 29.32
C LEU A 34 15.30 2.57 28.66
N THR A 35 15.01 1.29 28.92
CA THR A 35 15.70 0.12 28.34
C THR A 35 14.70 -1.02 28.01
N PRO A 36 13.78 -0.82 27.05
CA PRO A 36 12.66 -1.72 26.79
C PRO A 36 13.08 -3.13 26.31
N LEU A 37 14.26 -3.28 25.68
CA LEU A 37 14.79 -4.56 25.15
C LEU A 37 15.09 -5.66 26.19
N THR A 38 14.69 -5.49 27.45
CA THR A 38 14.96 -6.43 28.56
C THR A 38 13.73 -7.22 29.04
N TRP A 39 12.55 -6.99 28.46
CA TRP A 39 11.31 -7.67 28.84
C TRP A 39 10.82 -8.61 27.72
N SER A 40 10.27 -9.78 28.09
CA SER A 40 9.54 -10.64 27.15
C SER A 40 8.08 -10.19 27.03
N ASP A 41 7.59 -10.01 25.80
CA ASP A 41 6.19 -9.71 25.46
C ASP A 41 5.21 -10.86 25.78
N GLU A 42 5.72 -12.02 26.22
CA GLU A 42 4.93 -13.23 26.53
C GLU A 42 3.84 -13.04 27.60
N GLY A 43 3.84 -11.89 28.31
CA GLY A 43 3.05 -11.63 29.52
C GLY A 43 1.65 -11.03 29.34
N ASP A 44 1.40 -10.13 28.38
CA ASP A 44 0.10 -9.43 28.30
C ASP A 44 -0.83 -10.09 27.27
N TYR A 45 -1.84 -10.79 27.78
CA TYR A 45 -2.85 -11.44 26.93
C TYR A 45 -3.67 -10.44 26.11
N ARG A 46 -3.83 -9.19 26.58
CA ARG A 46 -4.64 -8.17 25.89
C ARG A 46 -3.93 -7.63 24.67
N MET A 47 -2.64 -7.36 24.78
CA MET A 47 -1.84 -6.93 23.64
C MET A 47 -1.77 -8.04 22.57
N ARG A 48 -1.64 -9.31 22.98
CA ARG A 48 -1.72 -10.45 22.05
C ARG A 48 -3.08 -10.58 21.38
N SER A 49 -4.17 -10.46 22.14
CA SER A 49 -5.53 -10.49 21.59
C SER A 49 -5.74 -9.35 20.58
N ALA A 50 -5.30 -8.14 20.91
CA ALA A 50 -5.34 -7.01 19.99
C ALA A 50 -4.51 -7.29 18.72
N SER A 51 -3.31 -7.86 18.87
CA SER A 51 -2.48 -8.22 17.71
C SER A 51 -3.13 -9.30 16.82
N GLU A 52 -3.93 -10.22 17.37
CA GLU A 52 -4.67 -11.22 16.60
C GLU A 52 -5.86 -10.61 15.84
N GLU A 53 -6.39 -9.48 16.31
CA GLU A 53 -7.53 -8.78 15.71
C GLU A 53 -7.14 -7.74 14.65
N LEU A 54 -5.93 -7.19 14.74
CA LEU A 54 -5.48 -6.08 13.89
C LEU A 54 -4.60 -6.51 12.70
N PHE A 55 -4.11 -7.75 12.70
CA PHE A 55 -3.11 -8.22 11.72
C PHE A 55 -3.49 -9.55 11.06
N THR A 56 -3.11 -9.68 9.78
CA THR A 56 -3.10 -10.95 9.05
C THR A 56 -1.67 -11.50 8.98
N LEU A 57 -1.51 -12.82 9.16
CA LEU A 57 -0.24 -13.47 8.84
C LEU A 57 -0.06 -13.57 7.33
N TYR A 58 0.88 -12.81 6.79
CA TYR A 58 1.25 -12.85 5.38
C TYR A 58 2.40 -13.82 5.13
N ARG A 59 2.29 -14.60 4.05
CA ARG A 59 3.29 -15.59 3.63
C ARG A 59 3.68 -15.35 2.18
N PRO A 60 4.78 -14.61 1.93
CA PRO A 60 5.26 -14.40 0.57
C PRO A 60 5.75 -15.71 -0.04
N GLY A 61 5.65 -15.82 -1.36
CA GLY A 61 6.10 -16.99 -2.10
C GLY A 61 6.36 -16.70 -3.57
N HIS A 62 6.80 -17.73 -4.28
CA HIS A 62 6.83 -17.70 -5.74
C HIS A 62 5.49 -18.19 -6.27
N ASP A 63 4.84 -17.36 -7.06
CA ASP A 63 3.53 -17.67 -7.64
C ASP A 63 3.67 -18.37 -8.99
N THR A 64 2.99 -19.50 -9.12
CA THR A 64 2.82 -20.26 -10.36
C THR A 64 1.34 -20.27 -10.70
N TYR A 65 0.98 -19.66 -11.83
CA TYR A 65 -0.40 -19.66 -12.30
C TYR A 65 -0.75 -21.03 -12.88
N LEU A 66 -1.65 -21.74 -12.21
CA LEU A 66 -2.23 -23.01 -12.65
C LEU A 66 -3.35 -22.79 -13.68
N ILE A 67 -4.01 -21.63 -13.61
CA ILE A 67 -5.01 -21.16 -14.54
C ILE A 67 -4.78 -19.67 -14.73
N VAL A 68 -4.72 -19.23 -15.98
CA VAL A 68 -4.51 -17.82 -16.36
C VAL A 68 -5.71 -17.30 -17.14
N ASP A 69 -5.86 -15.98 -17.20
CA ASP A 69 -6.80 -15.39 -18.14
C ASP A 69 -6.53 -15.87 -19.59
N GLY A 70 -7.52 -15.86 -20.47
CA GLY A 70 -7.49 -16.42 -21.83
C GLY A 70 -7.57 -17.95 -21.93
N ASP A 71 -7.41 -18.71 -20.83
CA ASP A 71 -7.55 -20.17 -20.84
C ASP A 71 -8.95 -20.58 -21.33
N ARG A 72 -9.07 -21.76 -21.95
CA ARG A 72 -10.37 -22.22 -22.51
C ARG A 72 -11.17 -23.03 -21.51
N TRP A 73 -12.38 -22.59 -21.22
CA TRP A 73 -13.31 -23.23 -20.29
C TRP A 73 -14.51 -23.82 -21.01
N ASP A 74 -15.11 -24.85 -20.41
CA ASP A 74 -16.46 -25.26 -20.77
C ASP A 74 -17.47 -24.36 -20.07
N LEU A 75 -18.28 -23.65 -20.84
CA LEU A 75 -19.29 -22.67 -20.44
C LEU A 75 -20.70 -23.22 -20.71
N LYS A 76 -21.60 -23.07 -19.74
CA LYS A 76 -23.05 -23.30 -19.90
C LYS A 76 -23.84 -22.08 -19.43
N LYS A 77 -24.71 -21.58 -20.29
CA LYS A 77 -25.63 -20.47 -19.97
C LYS A 77 -26.70 -20.93 -18.99
N GLY A 78 -27.05 -20.09 -18.02
CA GLY A 78 -28.10 -20.33 -17.02
C GLY A 78 -29.51 -20.12 -17.54
N THR A 79 -29.79 -20.53 -18.79
CA THR A 79 -31.17 -20.64 -19.30
C THR A 79 -31.87 -21.88 -18.75
N GLU A 80 -31.09 -22.88 -18.35
CA GLU A 80 -31.52 -24.10 -17.67
C GLU A 80 -30.53 -24.52 -16.58
N ALA A 81 -31.01 -25.25 -15.57
CA ALA A 81 -30.15 -25.73 -14.50
C ALA A 81 -29.11 -26.73 -15.03
N PRO A 82 -27.81 -26.60 -14.69
CA PRO A 82 -26.84 -27.62 -15.00
C PRO A 82 -27.15 -28.92 -14.22
N PRO A 83 -26.73 -30.09 -14.73
CA PRO A 83 -26.84 -31.35 -14.00
C PRO A 83 -26.16 -31.25 -12.62
N TYR A 84 -26.73 -31.87 -11.58
CA TYR A 84 -26.22 -31.73 -10.20
C TYR A 84 -24.72 -32.05 -10.00
N GLN A 85 -24.16 -32.91 -10.87
CA GLN A 85 -22.76 -33.36 -10.85
C GLN A 85 -21.86 -32.56 -11.79
N TRP A 86 -22.33 -31.44 -12.36
CA TRP A 86 -21.58 -30.68 -13.38
C TRP A 86 -20.20 -30.20 -12.91
N ASN A 87 -20.03 -29.97 -11.61
CA ASN A 87 -18.79 -29.54 -10.99
C ASN A 87 -17.94 -30.70 -10.44
N GLN A 88 -18.33 -31.95 -10.67
CA GLN A 88 -17.61 -33.13 -10.16
C GLN A 88 -16.60 -33.65 -11.20
N PRO A 89 -15.41 -34.10 -10.76
CA PRO A 89 -14.51 -34.90 -11.59
C PRO A 89 -15.21 -36.17 -12.12
N GLY A 90 -14.97 -36.53 -13.38
CA GLY A 90 -15.53 -37.73 -14.01
C GLY A 90 -16.97 -37.62 -14.53
N PHE A 91 -17.61 -36.45 -14.46
CA PHE A 91 -18.91 -36.23 -15.11
C PHE A 91 -18.76 -36.06 -16.64
N GLU A 92 -19.18 -37.06 -17.41
CA GLU A 92 -19.08 -37.08 -18.88
C GLU A 92 -20.19 -36.28 -19.61
N GLY A 93 -21.12 -35.64 -18.88
CA GLY A 93 -22.25 -34.93 -19.50
C GLY A 93 -21.93 -33.53 -20.03
N VAL A 94 -20.66 -33.10 -19.97
CA VAL A 94 -20.17 -31.82 -20.50
C VAL A 94 -19.88 -31.99 -21.99
N THR A 95 -20.88 -31.70 -22.81
CA THR A 95 -20.76 -31.81 -24.27
C THR A 95 -21.54 -30.70 -24.96
N GLN A 96 -21.17 -30.38 -26.20
CA GLN A 96 -21.93 -29.46 -27.04
C GLN A 96 -23.39 -29.90 -27.24
N ALA A 97 -23.65 -31.22 -27.27
CA ALA A 97 -25.01 -31.76 -27.37
C ALA A 97 -25.87 -31.42 -26.14
N ASN A 98 -25.24 -31.19 -24.98
CA ASN A 98 -25.89 -30.79 -23.73
C ASN A 98 -25.76 -29.28 -23.45
N GLY A 99 -25.46 -28.48 -24.47
CA GLY A 99 -25.42 -27.02 -24.40
C GLY A 99 -24.18 -26.42 -23.74
N TRP A 100 -23.09 -27.19 -23.62
CA TRP A 100 -21.80 -26.66 -23.19
C TRP A 100 -21.00 -26.13 -24.39
N LEU A 101 -20.49 -24.92 -24.26
CA LEU A 101 -19.62 -24.25 -25.22
C LEU A 101 -18.20 -24.27 -24.68
N ASN A 102 -17.21 -24.24 -25.56
CA ASN A 102 -15.82 -24.12 -25.13
C ASN A 102 -15.28 -22.75 -25.58
N ALA A 103 -14.85 -21.91 -24.65
CA ALA A 103 -14.55 -20.50 -24.89
C ALA A 103 -13.44 -19.98 -23.96
N PRO A 104 -12.63 -18.98 -24.38
CA PRO A 104 -11.60 -18.39 -23.52
C PRO A 104 -12.20 -17.61 -22.32
N SER A 105 -11.50 -17.53 -21.20
CA SER A 105 -11.89 -16.74 -20.02
C SER A 105 -11.90 -15.22 -20.27
N GLY A 106 -12.55 -14.48 -19.38
CA GLY A 106 -13.11 -13.16 -19.68
C GLY A 106 -14.55 -13.30 -20.17
N PHE A 107 -15.41 -13.88 -19.34
CA PHE A 107 -16.81 -14.16 -19.67
C PHE A 107 -17.69 -13.01 -19.22
N GLY A 108 -18.59 -12.55 -20.09
CA GLY A 108 -19.48 -11.48 -19.64
C GLY A 108 -20.09 -10.63 -20.73
N TYR A 109 -20.75 -9.56 -20.32
CA TYR A 109 -21.13 -8.45 -21.16
C TYR A 109 -20.98 -7.16 -20.36
N SER A 110 -20.85 -6.03 -21.03
CA SER A 110 -20.85 -4.72 -20.40
C SER A 110 -21.25 -3.64 -21.41
N SER A 111 -21.99 -2.64 -20.93
CA SER A 111 -22.28 -1.43 -21.67
C SER A 111 -21.09 -0.45 -21.73
N SER A 112 -20.19 -0.52 -20.74
CA SER A 112 -18.96 0.26 -20.67
C SER A 112 -17.96 -0.18 -21.74
N ARG A 113 -17.10 0.74 -22.17
CA ARG A 113 -16.08 0.44 -23.19
C ARG A 113 -14.82 -0.14 -22.56
N SER A 114 -14.41 0.34 -21.38
CA SER A 114 -13.21 -0.12 -20.67
C SER A 114 -13.39 -1.55 -20.17
N GLU A 115 -14.51 -1.87 -19.51
CA GLU A 115 -14.79 -3.23 -19.02
C GLU A 115 -14.84 -4.28 -20.15
N ARG A 116 -15.23 -3.87 -21.36
CA ARG A 116 -15.22 -4.78 -22.53
C ARG A 116 -13.82 -5.23 -22.90
N ASP A 117 -12.77 -4.55 -22.47
CA ASP A 117 -11.38 -4.97 -22.69
C ASP A 117 -11.01 -6.17 -21.80
N LEU A 118 -11.74 -6.43 -20.70
CA LEU A 118 -11.62 -7.64 -19.87
C LEU A 118 -12.28 -8.88 -20.50
N LEU A 119 -13.09 -8.72 -21.56
CA LEU A 119 -13.98 -9.76 -22.06
C LEU A 119 -13.49 -10.41 -23.36
N SER A 120 -12.92 -11.61 -23.25
CA SER A 120 -12.64 -12.45 -24.45
C SER A 120 -13.87 -13.22 -24.96
N THR A 121 -14.86 -13.47 -24.10
CA THR A 121 -16.11 -14.19 -24.41
C THR A 121 -17.34 -13.35 -24.06
N LEU A 122 -17.91 -12.74 -25.10
CA LEU A 122 -19.10 -11.89 -24.98
C LEU A 122 -20.40 -12.71 -24.85
N LEU A 123 -21.21 -12.36 -23.84
CA LEU A 123 -22.49 -12.97 -23.46
C LEU A 123 -23.63 -11.94 -23.52
N ASN A 124 -23.67 -11.12 -24.58
CA ASN A 124 -24.70 -10.07 -24.77
C ASN A 124 -26.15 -10.60 -24.75
N ASP A 125 -26.37 -11.92 -24.88
CA ASP A 125 -27.70 -12.53 -24.78
C ASP A 125 -28.13 -12.82 -23.33
N MET A 126 -27.29 -12.47 -22.34
CA MET A 126 -27.58 -12.56 -20.92
C MET A 126 -28.48 -11.40 -20.44
N GLU A 127 -28.28 -10.19 -20.99
CA GLU A 127 -29.14 -9.04 -20.72
C GLU A 127 -30.56 -9.27 -21.28
N ARG A 128 -31.60 -8.90 -20.53
CA ARG A 128 -32.99 -8.94 -21.01
C ARG A 128 -33.36 -7.64 -21.73
N ILE A 129 -33.74 -7.77 -22.99
CA ILE A 129 -34.23 -6.65 -23.82
C ILE A 129 -35.75 -6.81 -24.00
N GLU A 130 -36.54 -5.88 -23.45
CA GLU A 130 -37.99 -6.02 -23.40
C GLU A 130 -38.73 -5.60 -24.69
N GLU A 131 -38.17 -4.70 -25.50
CA GLU A 131 -38.83 -4.11 -26.68
C GLU A 131 -37.89 -3.94 -27.88
N GLY A 132 -38.43 -4.01 -29.11
CA GLY A 132 -37.68 -3.81 -30.36
C GLY A 132 -37.46 -5.08 -31.18
N GLU A 133 -36.73 -4.96 -32.30
CA GLU A 133 -36.38 -6.11 -33.15
C GLU A 133 -35.33 -7.04 -32.50
N GLU A 134 -34.68 -6.58 -31.42
CA GLU A 134 -33.64 -7.29 -30.66
C GLU A 134 -34.14 -7.84 -29.31
N ALA A 135 -35.47 -7.89 -29.10
CA ALA A 135 -36.05 -8.37 -27.84
C ALA A 135 -35.60 -9.80 -27.49
N GLN A 136 -35.14 -9.99 -26.25
CA GLN A 136 -34.61 -11.27 -25.75
C GLN A 136 -34.92 -11.46 -24.25
N GLU A 137 -35.04 -12.71 -23.79
CA GLU A 137 -35.47 -13.02 -22.42
C GLU A 137 -34.38 -12.84 -21.35
N GLY A 138 -33.09 -12.91 -21.72
CA GLY A 138 -31.95 -12.86 -20.80
C GLY A 138 -31.88 -14.06 -19.84
N TYR A 139 -30.84 -14.08 -18.99
CA TYR A 139 -30.67 -15.07 -17.92
C TYR A 139 -29.79 -14.50 -16.78
N LEU A 140 -29.93 -15.03 -15.56
CA LEU A 140 -29.25 -14.48 -14.38
C LEU A 140 -27.88 -15.09 -14.06
N SER A 141 -27.53 -16.22 -14.68
CA SER A 141 -26.30 -16.93 -14.31
C SER A 141 -25.64 -17.63 -15.48
N PHE A 142 -24.37 -17.95 -15.32
CA PHE A 142 -23.69 -18.91 -16.17
C PHE A 142 -22.69 -19.74 -15.37
N PHE A 143 -22.30 -20.87 -15.93
CA PHE A 143 -21.51 -21.89 -15.27
C PHE A 143 -20.29 -22.20 -16.12
N VAL A 144 -19.09 -22.11 -15.54
CA VAL A 144 -17.84 -22.41 -16.23
C VAL A 144 -17.07 -23.50 -15.50
N ARG A 145 -16.32 -24.33 -16.23
CA ARG A 145 -15.37 -25.28 -15.65
C ARG A 145 -14.13 -25.47 -16.51
N HIS A 146 -12.99 -25.69 -15.86
CA HIS A 146 -11.70 -25.86 -16.51
C HIS A 146 -10.86 -26.91 -15.79
N TRP A 147 -10.17 -27.72 -16.59
CA TRP A 147 -9.26 -28.76 -16.13
C TRP A 147 -7.84 -28.22 -16.14
N PHE A 148 -7.13 -28.40 -15.03
CA PHE A 148 -5.73 -28.01 -14.89
C PHE A 148 -4.92 -29.16 -14.31
N GLU A 149 -3.63 -29.21 -14.61
CA GLU A 149 -2.73 -30.26 -14.11
C GLU A 149 -1.91 -29.78 -12.91
N VAL A 150 -1.73 -30.65 -11.92
CA VAL A 150 -0.82 -30.45 -10.79
C VAL A 150 0.12 -31.64 -10.71
N GLU A 151 1.43 -31.41 -10.85
CA GLU A 151 2.41 -32.49 -10.78
C GLU A 151 2.50 -33.08 -9.37
N ASP A 152 2.78 -32.22 -8.38
CA ASP A 152 2.93 -32.60 -6.98
C ASP A 152 2.11 -31.66 -6.06
N PRO A 153 0.93 -32.08 -5.61
CA PRO A 153 0.12 -31.30 -4.67
C PRO A 153 0.80 -31.02 -3.32
N GLU A 154 1.76 -31.85 -2.90
CA GLU A 154 2.47 -31.65 -1.62
C GLU A 154 3.52 -30.52 -1.72
N ALA A 155 3.97 -30.18 -2.94
CA ALA A 155 4.94 -29.11 -3.17
C ALA A 155 4.32 -27.72 -3.06
N ILE A 156 3.03 -27.57 -3.38
CA ILE A 156 2.33 -26.29 -3.33
C ILE A 156 2.29 -25.80 -1.88
N GLY A 157 2.76 -24.58 -1.61
CA GLY A 157 2.68 -23.95 -0.29
C GLY A 157 1.28 -23.41 0.01
N GLY A 158 0.78 -22.52 -0.84
CA GLY A 158 -0.54 -21.89 -0.78
C GLY A 158 -1.31 -22.05 -2.10
N LEU A 159 -2.63 -21.95 -2.03
CA LEU A 159 -3.51 -21.99 -3.20
C LEU A 159 -4.43 -20.76 -3.14
N LEU A 160 -4.31 -19.88 -4.12
CA LEU A 160 -5.02 -18.59 -4.16
C LEU A 160 -5.89 -18.53 -5.42
N LEU A 161 -7.08 -17.98 -5.31
CA LEU A 161 -8.01 -17.75 -6.42
C LEU A 161 -8.13 -16.23 -6.63
N LYS A 162 -7.54 -15.71 -7.72
CA LYS A 162 -7.73 -14.31 -8.14
C LYS A 162 -8.99 -14.23 -9.01
N MET A 163 -9.86 -13.27 -8.71
CA MET A 163 -11.13 -13.08 -9.40
C MET A 163 -11.35 -11.61 -9.71
N VAL A 164 -11.69 -11.31 -10.97
CA VAL A 164 -12.47 -10.11 -11.33
C VAL A 164 -13.89 -10.58 -11.60
N TYR A 165 -14.88 -10.03 -10.90
CA TYR A 165 -16.24 -10.53 -10.98
C TYR A 165 -17.32 -9.46 -10.80
N ASP A 166 -18.44 -9.65 -11.48
CA ASP A 166 -19.65 -8.83 -11.35
C ASP A 166 -20.89 -9.68 -11.73
N ASP A 167 -21.88 -9.89 -10.86
CA ASP A 167 -22.00 -9.32 -9.51
C ASP A 167 -21.49 -10.27 -8.40
N GLY A 168 -21.69 -11.59 -8.54
CA GLY A 168 -21.36 -12.52 -7.47
C GLY A 168 -21.07 -13.94 -7.96
N PHE A 169 -20.21 -14.66 -7.24
CA PHE A 169 -19.72 -15.97 -7.68
C PHE A 169 -19.68 -17.03 -6.58
N ILE A 170 -19.64 -18.30 -7.00
CA ILE A 170 -19.32 -19.44 -6.15
C ILE A 170 -18.34 -20.35 -6.91
N ALA A 171 -17.19 -20.62 -6.31
CA ALA A 171 -16.13 -21.45 -6.87
C ALA A 171 -16.04 -22.82 -6.18
N TYR A 172 -15.75 -23.84 -6.99
CA TYR A 172 -15.66 -25.24 -6.57
C TYR A 172 -14.36 -25.87 -7.08
N LEU A 173 -13.59 -26.46 -6.17
CA LEU A 173 -12.42 -27.28 -6.49
C LEU A 173 -12.78 -28.75 -6.33
N ASN A 174 -12.63 -29.53 -7.41
CA ASN A 174 -12.95 -30.96 -7.45
C ASN A 174 -14.34 -31.27 -6.87
N GLY A 175 -15.31 -30.36 -7.10
CA GLY A 175 -16.70 -30.50 -6.68
C GLY A 175 -17.03 -30.04 -5.26
N THR A 176 -16.04 -29.54 -4.49
CA THR A 176 -16.21 -28.94 -3.17
C THR A 176 -16.14 -27.42 -3.28
N GLU A 177 -17.06 -26.71 -2.63
CA GLU A 177 -17.07 -25.25 -2.60
C GLU A 177 -15.85 -24.73 -1.82
N VAL A 178 -15.08 -23.82 -2.42
CA VAL A 178 -13.82 -23.30 -1.85
C VAL A 178 -13.82 -21.79 -1.65
N ALA A 179 -14.59 -21.05 -2.44
CA ALA A 179 -14.75 -19.61 -2.31
C ALA A 179 -16.13 -19.20 -2.80
N ARG A 180 -16.63 -18.10 -2.24
CA ARG A 180 -17.86 -17.45 -2.69
C ARG A 180 -17.80 -15.99 -2.29
N ASP A 181 -18.35 -15.12 -3.11
CA ASP A 181 -18.56 -13.73 -2.73
C ASP A 181 -19.86 -13.18 -3.30
N ASN A 182 -20.41 -12.17 -2.65
CA ASN A 182 -21.69 -11.53 -2.95
C ASN A 182 -22.88 -12.51 -3.13
N MET A 183 -22.83 -13.66 -2.43
CA MET A 183 -23.73 -14.79 -2.66
C MET A 183 -24.42 -15.37 -1.40
N GLY A 184 -25.02 -14.58 -0.51
CA GLY A 184 -25.88 -15.07 0.60
C GLY A 184 -25.28 -16.22 1.45
N THR A 185 -26.09 -17.14 2.02
CA THR A 185 -25.59 -18.34 2.76
C THR A 185 -26.15 -19.67 2.25
N ILE A 186 -26.95 -19.63 1.18
CA ILE A 186 -27.61 -20.81 0.61
C ILE A 186 -26.57 -21.68 -0.09
N LYS A 187 -26.35 -22.90 0.44
CA LYS A 187 -25.53 -23.91 -0.22
C LYS A 187 -26.22 -24.40 -1.49
N ARG A 188 -25.57 -24.21 -2.65
CA ARG A 188 -26.08 -24.49 -4.00
C ARG A 188 -27.34 -23.69 -4.36
N PRO A 189 -27.19 -22.40 -4.68
CA PRO A 189 -28.31 -21.58 -5.15
C PRO A 189 -28.94 -22.15 -6.44
N SER A 190 -30.18 -21.75 -6.70
CA SER A 190 -30.81 -22.00 -8.00
C SER A 190 -30.07 -21.22 -9.08
N TYR A 191 -30.06 -21.70 -10.33
CA TYR A 191 -29.56 -20.94 -11.49
C TYR A 191 -30.31 -19.60 -11.71
N ARG A 192 -31.43 -19.38 -11.01
CA ARG A 192 -32.19 -18.12 -10.98
C ARG A 192 -31.99 -17.31 -9.70
N ALA A 193 -31.06 -17.72 -8.84
CA ALA A 193 -30.68 -16.92 -7.70
C ALA A 193 -29.96 -15.66 -8.17
N LYS A 194 -30.08 -14.62 -7.35
CA LYS A 194 -29.47 -13.32 -7.56
C LYS A 194 -28.27 -13.18 -6.63
N ALA A 195 -27.29 -12.39 -7.05
CA ALA A 195 -26.30 -11.83 -6.13
C ALA A 195 -26.98 -10.95 -5.06
N SER A 196 -26.28 -10.70 -3.97
CA SER A 196 -26.85 -10.03 -2.79
C SER A 196 -26.89 -8.50 -2.96
N ASN A 197 -25.87 -7.92 -3.57
CA ASN A 197 -25.73 -6.50 -3.89
C ASN A 197 -25.32 -6.34 -5.35
N ALA A 198 -25.59 -5.17 -5.93
CA ALA A 198 -25.03 -4.81 -7.23
C ALA A 198 -23.70 -4.09 -7.02
N ALA A 199 -22.76 -4.25 -7.94
CA ALA A 199 -21.53 -3.47 -7.98
C ALA A 199 -21.65 -2.42 -9.10
N ASP A 200 -21.12 -1.21 -8.88
CA ASP A 200 -21.09 -0.16 -9.93
C ASP A 200 -19.91 -0.36 -10.89
N ASP A 201 -18.81 -0.96 -10.39
CA ASP A 201 -17.62 -1.39 -11.12
C ASP A 201 -17.30 -2.86 -10.74
N PRO A 202 -16.64 -3.65 -11.61
CA PRO A 202 -16.32 -5.04 -11.27
C PRO A 202 -15.43 -5.17 -10.03
N ASP A 203 -15.84 -6.04 -9.11
CA ASP A 203 -15.08 -6.35 -7.90
C ASP A 203 -13.83 -7.18 -8.23
N GLU A 204 -12.71 -6.85 -7.60
CA GLU A 204 -11.48 -7.65 -7.66
C GLU A 204 -11.12 -8.25 -6.30
N GLY A 205 -10.72 -9.53 -6.29
CA GLY A 205 -10.37 -10.21 -5.04
C GLY A 205 -9.37 -11.34 -5.21
N LEU A 206 -8.46 -11.46 -4.24
CA LEU A 206 -7.52 -12.57 -4.09
C LEU A 206 -7.91 -13.44 -2.89
N PHE A 207 -8.58 -14.56 -3.15
CA PHE A 207 -9.12 -15.45 -2.13
C PHE A 207 -8.09 -16.53 -1.75
N ASP A 208 -7.64 -16.57 -0.49
CA ASP A 208 -6.81 -17.65 0.01
C ASP A 208 -7.65 -18.91 0.26
N ILE A 209 -7.51 -19.90 -0.61
CA ILE A 209 -8.18 -21.20 -0.54
C ILE A 209 -7.21 -22.32 -0.11
N SER A 210 -6.10 -21.97 0.55
CA SER A 210 -5.05 -22.90 0.95
C SER A 210 -5.54 -24.01 1.90
N GLU A 211 -6.59 -23.75 2.69
CA GLU A 211 -7.20 -24.78 3.54
C GLU A 211 -7.77 -25.96 2.72
N PHE A 212 -8.10 -25.73 1.44
CA PHE A 212 -8.67 -26.69 0.52
C PHE A 212 -7.62 -27.45 -0.33
N LYS A 213 -6.32 -27.20 -0.13
CA LYS A 213 -5.24 -27.90 -0.87
C LYS A 213 -5.31 -29.41 -0.79
N SER A 214 -5.86 -29.96 0.30
CA SER A 214 -6.05 -31.40 0.46
C SER A 214 -7.01 -32.03 -0.56
N LEU A 215 -7.75 -31.21 -1.31
CA LEU A 215 -8.60 -31.63 -2.43
C LEU A 215 -7.83 -31.83 -3.73
N LEU A 216 -6.62 -31.28 -3.86
CA LEU A 216 -5.79 -31.46 -5.04
C LEU A 216 -5.30 -32.90 -5.16
N VAL A 217 -5.25 -33.40 -6.38
CA VAL A 217 -4.68 -34.70 -6.73
C VAL A 217 -3.54 -34.52 -7.72
N SER A 218 -2.56 -35.42 -7.71
CA SER A 218 -1.54 -35.45 -8.76
C SER A 218 -2.20 -35.81 -10.10
N GLY A 219 -1.94 -35.01 -11.13
CA GLY A 219 -2.60 -35.06 -12.43
C GLY A 219 -3.73 -34.05 -12.56
N GLU A 220 -4.82 -34.45 -13.22
CA GLU A 220 -5.94 -33.57 -13.57
C GLU A 220 -6.80 -33.18 -12.36
N ASN A 221 -7.06 -31.88 -12.23
CA ASN A 221 -7.94 -31.26 -11.26
C ASN A 221 -8.97 -30.37 -11.97
N LEU A 222 -10.11 -30.13 -11.33
CA LEU A 222 -11.22 -29.38 -11.91
C LEU A 222 -11.54 -28.15 -11.05
N LEU A 223 -11.44 -26.96 -11.64
CA LEU A 223 -12.04 -25.74 -11.10
C LEU A 223 -13.36 -25.48 -11.82
N ALA A 224 -14.41 -25.17 -11.06
CA ALA A 224 -15.74 -24.89 -11.58
C ALA A 224 -16.31 -23.66 -10.86
N ILE A 225 -16.94 -22.75 -11.60
CA ILE A 225 -17.43 -21.47 -11.06
C ILE A 225 -18.83 -21.21 -11.61
N GLU A 226 -19.72 -20.72 -10.76
CA GLU A 226 -21.01 -20.16 -11.16
C GLU A 226 -21.03 -18.67 -10.85
N LEU A 227 -21.41 -17.86 -11.82
CA LEU A 227 -21.65 -16.42 -11.64
C LEU A 227 -23.14 -16.13 -11.67
N HIS A 228 -23.57 -15.20 -10.81
CA HIS A 228 -24.94 -14.74 -10.67
C HIS A 228 -24.99 -13.22 -10.73
N ASN A 229 -25.93 -12.71 -11.51
CA ASN A 229 -26.24 -11.29 -11.58
C ASN A 229 -27.37 -10.92 -10.61
N THR A 230 -27.45 -9.67 -10.18
CA THR A 230 -28.54 -9.12 -9.38
C THR A 230 -29.87 -9.02 -10.13
N GLU A 231 -29.88 -8.65 -11.40
CA GLU A 231 -31.08 -8.39 -12.20
C GLU A 231 -30.99 -8.88 -13.66
N TYR A 232 -32.15 -9.15 -14.28
CA TYR A 232 -32.16 -9.56 -15.69
C TYR A 232 -31.79 -8.41 -16.64
N THR A 233 -31.89 -7.18 -16.16
CA THR A 233 -31.67 -5.95 -16.94
C THR A 233 -30.39 -5.23 -16.49
N SER A 234 -29.44 -5.93 -15.85
CA SER A 234 -28.15 -5.33 -15.50
C SER A 234 -27.40 -4.91 -16.75
N SER A 235 -26.60 -3.86 -16.63
CA SER A 235 -25.75 -3.32 -17.70
C SER A 235 -24.56 -4.21 -18.05
N ASP A 236 -24.21 -5.12 -17.14
CA ASP A 236 -22.93 -5.81 -17.04
C ASP A 236 -23.09 -7.17 -16.33
N ALA A 237 -22.12 -8.04 -16.60
CA ALA A 237 -21.78 -9.20 -15.80
C ALA A 237 -20.38 -9.64 -16.23
N ILE A 238 -19.43 -9.81 -15.32
CA ILE A 238 -18.01 -10.04 -15.64
C ILE A 238 -17.48 -11.22 -14.83
N LEU A 239 -16.68 -12.10 -15.44
CA LEU A 239 -15.94 -13.16 -14.74
C LEU A 239 -14.58 -13.42 -15.40
N VAL A 240 -13.51 -13.10 -14.67
CA VAL A 240 -12.11 -13.39 -15.02
C VAL A 240 -11.46 -14.18 -13.87
N PRO A 241 -11.41 -15.52 -13.95
CA PRO A 241 -10.79 -16.35 -12.92
C PRO A 241 -9.33 -16.71 -13.23
N GLU A 242 -8.47 -16.59 -12.23
CA GLU A 242 -7.10 -17.12 -12.25
C GLU A 242 -6.82 -17.94 -10.98
N LEU A 243 -6.07 -19.04 -11.11
CA LEU A 243 -5.72 -19.93 -9.99
C LEU A 243 -4.21 -19.96 -9.83
N ILE A 244 -3.74 -19.66 -8.63
CA ILE A 244 -2.33 -19.45 -8.32
C ILE A 244 -1.90 -20.49 -7.27
N ALA A 245 -0.85 -21.24 -7.57
CA ALA A 245 -0.09 -22.01 -6.59
C ALA A 245 1.09 -21.18 -6.10
N ARG A 246 1.18 -20.98 -4.78
CA ARG A 246 2.26 -20.22 -4.14
C ARG A 246 3.24 -21.14 -3.46
N ASP A 247 4.51 -21.07 -3.83
CA ASP A 247 5.59 -21.72 -3.11
C ASP A 247 6.16 -20.77 -2.06
N TYR A 248 5.70 -20.91 -0.81
CA TYR A 248 6.10 -20.02 0.28
C TYR A 248 7.62 -19.97 0.46
N LEU A 249 8.13 -18.78 0.73
CA LEU A 249 9.52 -18.53 1.11
C LEU A 249 9.68 -18.79 2.62
N PRO A 250 10.31 -19.90 3.05
CA PRO A 250 10.38 -20.23 4.46
C PRO A 250 11.22 -19.20 5.22
N GLY A 251 10.66 -18.67 6.31
CA GLY A 251 11.33 -17.66 7.16
C GLY A 251 11.05 -16.21 6.81
N TYR A 252 10.22 -15.93 5.79
CA TYR A 252 9.81 -14.57 5.41
C TYR A 252 8.35 -14.24 5.80
N GLU A 253 7.73 -15.09 6.61
CA GLU A 253 6.38 -14.88 7.13
C GLU A 253 6.37 -13.66 8.07
N HIS A 254 5.43 -12.75 7.86
CA HIS A 254 5.32 -11.54 8.68
C HIS A 254 3.86 -11.13 8.85
N LEU A 255 3.58 -10.37 9.91
CA LEU A 255 2.25 -9.80 10.13
C LEU A 255 2.08 -8.57 9.23
N ARG A 256 0.95 -8.48 8.54
CA ARG A 256 0.50 -7.28 7.83
C ARG A 256 -0.70 -6.68 8.54
N ILE A 257 -0.71 -5.36 8.71
CA ILE A 257 -1.87 -4.66 9.26
C ILE A 257 -3.04 -4.77 8.28
N HIS A 258 -4.27 -4.84 8.78
CA HIS A 258 -5.44 -4.98 7.90
C HIS A 258 -5.69 -3.76 7.02
N ASP A 259 -5.71 -2.58 7.63
CA ASP A 259 -6.09 -1.30 7.03
C ASP A 259 -5.63 -0.14 7.93
N VAL A 260 -5.93 1.09 7.53
CA VAL A 260 -5.62 2.29 8.31
C VAL A 260 -6.36 2.31 9.65
N ASP A 261 -7.62 1.87 9.70
CA ASP A 261 -8.41 1.80 10.94
C ASP A 261 -7.75 0.89 11.99
N ALA A 262 -7.24 -0.27 11.57
CA ALA A 262 -6.50 -1.19 12.42
C ALA A 262 -5.19 -0.58 12.91
N LEU A 263 -4.53 0.24 12.08
CA LEU A 263 -3.33 0.97 12.49
C LEU A 263 -3.64 2.05 13.54
N GLN A 264 -4.74 2.80 13.40
CA GLN A 264 -5.19 3.77 14.40
C GLN A 264 -5.55 3.07 15.73
N GLN A 265 -6.20 1.90 15.66
CA GLN A 265 -6.48 1.06 16.82
C GLN A 265 -5.21 0.58 17.53
N LEU A 266 -4.13 0.30 16.79
CA LEU A 266 -2.86 -0.15 17.34
C LEU A 266 -2.24 0.88 18.29
N ILE A 267 -2.35 2.18 17.99
CA ILE A 267 -1.86 3.26 18.88
C ILE A 267 -2.54 3.16 20.24
N HIS A 268 -3.87 2.96 20.25
CA HIS A 268 -4.62 2.79 21.49
C HIS A 268 -4.32 1.46 22.18
N ALA A 269 -4.18 0.36 21.43
CA ALA A 269 -3.83 -0.95 21.97
C ALA A 269 -2.49 -0.90 22.72
N ARG A 270 -1.46 -0.32 22.10
CA ARG A 270 -0.15 -0.10 22.74
C ARG A 270 -0.26 0.85 23.92
N GLY A 271 -0.96 1.97 23.75
CA GLY A 271 -1.13 2.95 24.80
C GLY A 271 -1.80 2.37 26.05
N ILE A 272 -2.81 1.53 25.89
CA ILE A 272 -3.58 0.97 26.99
C ILE A 272 -2.91 -0.27 27.57
N TYR A 273 -2.44 -1.21 26.74
CA TYR A 273 -2.05 -2.55 27.18
C TYR A 273 -0.53 -2.76 27.28
N ASP A 274 0.29 -2.00 26.57
CA ASP A 274 1.74 -2.25 26.55
C ASP A 274 2.39 -1.87 27.90
N PRO A 275 3.22 -2.75 28.51
CA PRO A 275 4.02 -2.39 29.68
C PRO A 275 5.15 -1.38 29.38
N HIS A 276 5.61 -1.27 28.13
CA HIS A 276 6.65 -0.34 27.68
C HIS A 276 6.06 1.05 27.37
N GLN A 277 5.42 1.63 28.38
CA GLN A 277 4.68 2.89 28.24
C GLN A 277 5.48 4.06 27.69
N LEU A 278 6.74 4.22 28.08
CA LEU A 278 7.57 5.30 27.54
C LEU A 278 7.85 5.08 26.05
N GLN A 279 8.01 3.83 25.63
CA GLN A 279 8.18 3.48 24.22
C GLN A 279 6.90 3.80 23.42
N ALA A 280 5.73 3.44 23.94
CA ALA A 280 4.45 3.76 23.29
C ALA A 280 4.18 5.27 23.20
N VAL A 281 4.49 6.05 24.25
CA VAL A 281 4.40 7.52 24.25
C VAL A 281 5.39 8.14 23.27
N MET A 282 6.62 7.63 23.21
CA MET A 282 7.62 8.15 22.30
C MET A 282 7.35 7.75 20.84
N ALA A 283 6.75 6.58 20.59
CA ALA A 283 6.32 6.16 19.26
C ALA A 283 5.29 7.13 18.67
N GLU A 284 4.24 7.47 19.45
CA GLU A 284 3.25 8.48 19.08
C GLU A 284 3.89 9.86 18.91
N PHE A 285 4.79 10.25 19.80
CA PHE A 285 5.52 11.51 19.65
C PHE A 285 6.33 11.59 18.34
N TRP A 286 6.98 10.49 17.93
CA TRP A 286 7.78 10.46 16.71
C TRP A 286 6.94 10.37 15.45
N GLU A 287 5.86 9.59 15.45
CA GLU A 287 4.88 9.60 14.36
C GLU A 287 4.29 11.02 14.18
N ASN A 288 3.87 11.66 15.27
CA ASN A 288 3.39 13.04 15.24
C ASN A 288 4.47 14.04 14.79
N HIS A 289 5.75 13.78 15.12
CA HIS A 289 6.86 14.65 14.75
C HIS A 289 7.26 14.54 13.28
N PHE A 290 7.21 13.33 12.73
CA PHE A 290 7.53 12.99 11.33
C PHE A 290 6.24 12.60 10.59
N THR A 291 5.17 13.36 10.81
CA THR A 291 3.83 13.00 10.34
C THR A 291 3.78 12.84 8.82
N THR A 292 2.95 11.91 8.38
CA THR A 292 2.71 11.52 7.00
C THR A 292 1.21 11.48 6.74
N ASP A 293 0.84 11.25 5.48
CA ASP A 293 -0.53 11.18 5.02
C ASP A 293 -0.77 9.88 4.24
N TYR A 294 -1.59 9.03 4.84
CA TYR A 294 -2.07 7.78 4.28
C TYR A 294 -2.79 7.98 2.95
N ASP A 295 -3.67 9.00 2.86
CA ASP A 295 -4.51 9.21 1.68
C ASP A 295 -3.63 9.54 0.47
N LYS A 296 -2.62 10.40 0.67
CA LYS A 296 -1.64 10.74 -0.37
C LYS A 296 -0.78 9.53 -0.77
N THR A 297 -0.47 8.63 0.16
CA THR A 297 0.25 7.39 -0.14
C THR A 297 -0.61 6.43 -0.96
N ALA A 298 -1.89 6.28 -0.62
CA ALA A 298 -2.83 5.44 -1.36
C ALA A 298 -3.05 5.97 -2.79
N GLU A 299 -3.35 7.27 -2.94
CA GLU A 299 -3.54 7.94 -4.24
C GLU A 299 -2.30 7.77 -5.13
N PHE A 300 -1.09 8.00 -4.58
CA PHE A 300 0.14 7.82 -5.34
C PHE A 300 0.32 6.38 -5.86
N LEU A 301 -0.06 5.37 -5.06
CA LEU A 301 0.10 3.96 -5.44
C LEU A 301 -0.96 3.52 -6.46
N GLU A 302 -2.18 4.04 -6.37
CA GLU A 302 -3.26 3.82 -7.33
C GLU A 302 -2.92 4.39 -8.71
N GLU A 303 -2.38 5.61 -8.77
CA GLU A 303 -1.99 6.29 -10.02
C GLU A 303 -0.74 5.70 -10.71
N ILE A 304 -0.19 4.59 -10.20
CA ILE A 304 0.97 3.94 -10.81
C ILE A 304 0.53 3.24 -12.10
N GLU A 305 1.06 3.75 -13.22
CA GLU A 305 0.87 3.19 -14.55
C GLU A 305 2.00 2.19 -14.94
N ASP A 306 1.66 1.20 -15.75
CA ASP A 306 2.63 0.34 -16.44
C ASP A 306 3.25 0.99 -17.68
N MET A 307 4.02 0.21 -18.46
CA MET A 307 4.58 0.68 -19.73
C MET A 307 3.53 0.96 -20.82
N SER A 308 2.31 0.46 -20.66
CA SER A 308 1.17 0.65 -21.55
C SER A 308 0.40 1.93 -21.23
N GLY A 309 0.64 2.52 -20.05
CA GLY A 309 -0.09 3.67 -19.52
C GLY A 309 -1.39 3.26 -18.83
N ASP A 310 -1.52 1.99 -18.44
CA ASP A 310 -2.67 1.47 -17.71
C ASP A 310 -2.33 1.39 -16.21
N GLU A 311 -3.25 1.79 -15.34
CA GLU A 311 -3.14 1.63 -13.89
C GLU A 311 -3.02 0.15 -13.54
N VAL A 312 -2.05 -0.20 -12.69
CA VAL A 312 -1.76 -1.61 -12.35
C VAL A 312 -2.18 -2.02 -10.95
N ILE A 313 -2.38 -1.07 -10.04
CA ILE A 313 -2.74 -1.34 -8.66
C ILE A 313 -4.18 -0.90 -8.45
N SER A 314 -5.05 -1.82 -8.02
CA SER A 314 -6.43 -1.47 -7.68
C SER A 314 -6.48 -0.55 -6.45
N GLU A 315 -7.51 0.27 -6.33
CA GLU A 315 -7.78 1.13 -5.15
C GLU A 315 -7.61 0.33 -3.84
N SER A 316 -8.29 -0.82 -3.74
CA SER A 316 -8.23 -1.68 -2.55
C SER A 316 -6.82 -2.22 -2.24
N GLN A 317 -6.00 -2.47 -3.26
CA GLN A 317 -4.61 -2.90 -3.07
C GLN A 317 -3.73 -1.70 -2.67
N ALA A 318 -3.94 -0.54 -3.28
CA ALA A 318 -3.22 0.70 -2.96
C ALA A 318 -3.44 1.09 -1.50
N GLU A 319 -4.69 1.07 -1.02
CA GLU A 319 -5.07 1.28 0.38
C GLU A 319 -4.36 0.30 1.34
N ALA A 320 -4.39 -1.00 1.01
CA ALA A 320 -3.75 -2.02 1.84
C ALA A 320 -2.22 -1.91 1.88
N GLU A 321 -1.58 -1.49 0.78
CA GLU A 321 -0.14 -1.24 0.71
C GLU A 321 0.23 0.06 1.45
N ALA A 322 -0.58 1.12 1.33
CA ALA A 322 -0.39 2.38 2.04
C ALA A 322 -0.48 2.19 3.57
N ALA A 323 -1.51 1.49 4.05
CA ALA A 323 -1.65 1.17 5.48
C ALA A 323 -0.45 0.36 6.01
N GLN A 324 0.06 -0.56 5.19
CA GLN A 324 1.23 -1.35 5.53
C GLN A 324 2.52 -0.52 5.58
N LEU A 325 2.66 0.48 4.70
CA LEU A 325 3.79 1.41 4.69
C LEU A 325 3.78 2.32 5.93
N GLU A 326 2.63 2.90 6.26
CA GLU A 326 2.42 3.69 7.49
C GLU A 326 2.72 2.87 8.74
N TYR A 327 2.23 1.62 8.80
CA TYR A 327 2.55 0.72 9.91
C TYR A 327 4.05 0.44 10.03
N ARG A 328 4.78 0.25 8.92
CA ARG A 328 6.23 0.00 8.96
C ARG A 328 6.99 1.19 9.48
N GLU A 329 6.59 2.40 9.10
CA GLU A 329 7.18 3.62 9.65
C GLU A 329 6.90 3.78 11.14
N TYR A 330 5.63 3.65 11.55
CA TYR A 330 5.25 3.67 12.96
C TYR A 330 5.96 2.59 13.79
N GLN A 331 6.10 1.38 13.24
CA GLN A 331 6.83 0.27 13.87
C GLN A 331 8.30 0.61 14.07
N PHE A 332 8.96 1.22 13.08
CA PHE A 332 10.33 1.67 13.22
C PHE A 332 10.47 2.71 14.33
N PHE A 333 9.61 3.73 14.35
CA PHE A 333 9.62 4.76 15.39
C PHE A 333 9.32 4.19 16.78
N HIS A 334 8.48 3.16 16.87
CA HIS A 334 8.24 2.43 18.10
C HIS A 334 9.49 1.68 18.58
N ASP A 335 10.12 0.88 17.72
CA ASP A 335 11.23 0.02 18.11
C ASP A 335 12.51 0.83 18.40
N HIS A 336 12.67 1.98 17.74
CA HIS A 336 13.82 2.87 17.87
C HIS A 336 13.51 4.14 18.68
N ALA A 337 12.39 4.19 19.40
CA ALA A 337 11.87 5.40 20.06
C ALA A 337 12.87 6.13 20.98
N LEU A 338 13.84 5.40 21.52
CA LEU A 338 14.85 5.89 22.47
C LEU A 338 16.28 5.92 21.90
N ASP A 339 16.46 5.57 20.64
CA ASP A 339 17.77 5.45 19.98
C ASP A 339 18.34 6.83 19.59
N ARG A 340 19.25 6.85 18.61
CA ARG A 340 19.89 8.06 18.12
C ARG A 340 18.94 8.84 17.21
N PHE A 341 18.74 10.13 17.49
CA PHE A 341 17.91 11.00 16.64
C PHE A 341 18.33 11.01 15.17
N GLY A 342 19.64 10.97 14.88
CA GLY A 342 20.12 10.92 13.50
C GLY A 342 19.67 9.69 12.73
N ASP A 343 19.41 8.57 13.42
CA ASP A 343 18.90 7.35 12.79
C ASP A 343 17.38 7.47 12.55
N LEU A 344 16.63 8.09 13.48
CA LEU A 344 15.22 8.44 13.30
C LEU A 344 15.02 9.41 12.12
N LEU A 345 15.84 10.46 12.04
CA LEU A 345 15.81 11.44 10.96
C LEU A 345 16.17 10.80 9.61
N LEU A 346 17.19 9.94 9.57
CA LEU A 346 17.58 9.25 8.33
C LEU A 346 16.49 8.26 7.87
N TYR A 347 15.87 7.54 8.81
CA TYR A 347 14.79 6.63 8.45
C TYR A 347 13.59 7.40 7.90
N SER A 348 13.13 8.46 8.57
CA SER A 348 12.07 9.33 8.06
C SER A 348 12.42 9.86 6.66
N ALA A 349 13.66 10.31 6.43
CA ALA A 349 14.08 10.77 5.11
C ALA A 349 14.02 9.73 3.99
N THR A 350 14.06 8.44 4.35
CA THR A 350 14.11 7.32 3.42
C THR A 350 12.88 6.41 3.54
N SER A 351 11.85 6.80 4.29
CA SER A 351 10.61 6.05 4.35
C SER A 351 9.78 6.30 3.09
N PRO A 352 9.15 5.27 2.50
CA PRO A 352 8.30 5.45 1.33
C PRO A 352 7.17 6.47 1.54
N THR A 353 6.52 6.44 2.70
CA THR A 353 5.44 7.37 3.12
C THR A 353 5.92 8.82 3.09
N MET A 354 7.05 9.15 3.73
CA MET A 354 7.59 10.51 3.76
C MET A 354 8.04 10.99 2.36
N LEU A 355 8.65 10.10 1.58
CA LEU A 355 9.09 10.42 0.21
C LEU A 355 7.90 10.77 -0.70
N ILE A 356 6.79 10.06 -0.56
CA ILE A 356 5.53 10.34 -1.29
C ILE A 356 4.88 11.61 -0.73
N TYR A 357 4.71 11.69 0.58
CA TYR A 357 3.98 12.75 1.25
C TYR A 357 4.51 14.15 0.93
N LEU A 358 5.84 14.31 0.87
CA LEU A 358 6.48 15.59 0.54
C LEU A 358 6.97 15.68 -0.91
N ASP A 359 6.42 14.86 -1.80
CA ASP A 359 6.67 14.84 -3.25
C ASP A 359 8.16 14.69 -3.63
N ASN A 360 8.96 14.11 -2.73
CA ASN A 360 10.39 13.91 -2.99
C ASN A 360 10.61 12.80 -4.02
N VAL A 361 9.66 11.86 -4.17
CA VAL A 361 9.65 10.88 -5.27
C VAL A 361 9.66 11.55 -6.67
N LEU A 362 9.22 12.80 -6.78
CA LEU A 362 9.24 13.59 -8.02
C LEU A 362 10.50 14.47 -8.18
N ASN A 363 11.39 14.47 -7.17
CA ASN A 363 12.55 15.35 -7.12
C ASN A 363 13.67 14.86 -8.05
N ARG A 364 13.93 15.60 -9.13
CA ARG A 364 14.90 15.22 -10.16
C ARG A 364 15.79 16.38 -10.61
N VAL A 365 16.93 16.06 -11.18
CA VAL A 365 17.89 17.03 -11.73
C VAL A 365 17.20 17.98 -12.71
N GLY A 366 17.45 19.28 -12.54
CA GLY A 366 16.82 20.34 -13.33
C GLY A 366 15.44 20.80 -12.84
N GLU A 367 14.77 20.00 -12.00
CA GLU A 367 13.47 20.32 -11.38
C GLU A 367 13.50 19.98 -9.87
N PRO A 368 14.39 20.61 -9.08
CA PRO A 368 14.52 20.30 -7.66
C PRO A 368 13.25 20.68 -6.89
N ASN A 369 12.76 19.75 -6.06
CA ASN A 369 11.59 19.97 -5.20
C ASN A 369 12.01 20.41 -3.79
N GLU A 370 11.63 21.63 -3.39
CA GLU A 370 11.99 22.19 -2.09
C GLU A 370 11.15 21.70 -0.91
N ASN A 371 10.00 21.03 -1.14
CA ASN A 371 9.06 20.68 -0.08
C ASN A 371 9.74 19.90 1.05
N TYR A 372 10.31 18.72 0.73
CA TYR A 372 11.02 17.93 1.75
C TYR A 372 12.22 18.66 2.37
N ALA A 373 13.01 19.37 1.55
CA ALA A 373 14.18 20.12 2.03
C ALA A 373 13.80 21.26 3.00
N ARG A 374 12.63 21.86 2.81
CA ARG A 374 12.06 22.85 3.72
C ARG A 374 11.63 22.18 5.02
N GLU A 375 10.82 21.12 4.95
CA GLU A 375 10.26 20.51 6.16
C GLU A 375 11.31 19.84 7.03
N ILE A 376 12.33 19.21 6.43
CA ILE A 376 13.44 18.64 7.22
C ILE A 376 14.18 19.71 8.01
N LEU A 377 14.29 20.95 7.51
CA LEU A 377 14.86 22.07 8.25
C LEU A 377 13.83 22.69 9.21
N GLU A 378 12.62 22.99 8.75
CA GLU A 378 11.64 23.78 9.47
C GLU A 378 10.90 23.01 10.57
N LEU A 379 10.56 21.74 10.33
CA LEU A 379 9.62 20.99 11.18
C LEU A 379 10.26 19.76 11.82
N TYR A 380 11.23 19.13 11.16
CA TYR A 380 11.79 17.85 11.61
C TYR A 380 13.15 17.98 12.30
N ALA A 381 14.06 18.82 11.80
CA ALA A 381 15.40 18.92 12.38
C ALA A 381 15.71 20.26 13.04
N PHE A 382 15.59 21.42 12.39
CA PHE A 382 16.16 22.68 12.92
C PHE A 382 15.13 23.54 13.64
N GLY A 383 13.86 23.50 13.24
CA GLY A 383 12.87 24.48 13.65
C GLY A 383 12.91 25.73 12.76
N VAL A 384 11.74 26.31 12.49
CA VAL A 384 11.58 27.53 11.67
C VAL A 384 12.54 28.65 12.09
N ASP A 385 13.16 29.29 11.09
CA ASP A 385 14.09 30.43 11.25
C ASP A 385 15.35 30.15 12.08
N ASN A 386 15.80 28.89 12.17
CA ASN A 386 16.88 28.47 13.08
C ASN A 386 18.23 28.16 12.41
N ARG A 387 18.97 29.21 12.02
CA ARG A 387 20.36 29.13 11.48
C ARG A 387 20.50 28.41 10.13
N TYR A 388 19.47 28.49 9.29
CA TYR A 388 19.53 28.16 7.87
C TYR A 388 18.99 29.35 7.06
N THR A 389 19.13 29.30 5.75
CA THR A 389 18.67 30.31 4.79
C THR A 389 17.85 29.65 3.68
N GLN A 390 17.12 30.45 2.90
CA GLN A 390 16.43 29.95 1.70
C GLN A 390 17.41 29.27 0.72
N LYS A 391 18.65 29.76 0.62
CA LYS A 391 19.69 29.12 -0.20
C LYS A 391 20.03 27.71 0.30
N ASP A 392 20.00 27.49 1.61
CA ASP A 392 20.27 26.16 2.18
C ASP A 392 19.13 25.18 1.83
N ILE A 393 17.88 25.64 1.76
CA ILE A 393 16.74 24.84 1.28
C ILE A 393 16.95 24.48 -0.21
N GLU A 394 17.28 25.46 -1.04
CA GLU A 394 17.55 25.27 -2.48
C GLU A 394 18.71 24.29 -2.74
N GLU A 395 19.79 24.35 -1.97
CA GLU A 395 20.94 23.44 -2.13
C GLU A 395 20.66 22.05 -1.54
N LEU A 396 19.85 21.97 -0.49
CA LEU A 396 19.44 20.71 0.11
C LEU A 396 18.47 19.94 -0.79
N SER A 397 17.52 20.61 -1.44
CA SER A 397 16.62 19.95 -2.40
C SER A 397 17.38 19.27 -3.52
N ARG A 398 18.46 19.88 -4.01
CA ARG A 398 19.38 19.29 -5.00
C ARG A 398 20.07 18.03 -4.47
N CYS A 399 20.42 17.97 -3.18
CA CYS A 399 21.01 16.77 -2.57
C CYS A 399 20.04 15.58 -2.56
N PHE A 400 18.73 15.83 -2.52
CA PHE A 400 17.68 14.81 -2.49
C PHE A 400 17.19 14.36 -3.87
N THR A 401 17.71 14.94 -4.95
CA THR A 401 17.33 14.52 -6.32
C THR A 401 17.61 13.03 -6.56
N GLY A 402 16.70 12.34 -7.27
CA GLY A 402 16.79 10.91 -7.55
C GLY A 402 16.38 10.00 -6.39
N TRP A 403 15.94 10.54 -5.24
CA TRP A 403 15.36 9.75 -4.15
C TRP A 403 13.93 9.35 -4.52
N GLN A 404 13.72 8.07 -4.77
CA GLN A 404 12.46 7.50 -5.27
C GLN A 404 12.08 6.29 -4.42
N ILE A 405 11.00 5.61 -4.81
CA ILE A 405 10.66 4.31 -4.27
C ILE A 405 10.64 3.26 -5.38
N ARG A 406 10.72 1.99 -4.98
CA ARG A 406 10.44 0.86 -5.85
C ARG A 406 9.87 -0.30 -5.06
N LYS A 407 9.25 -1.24 -5.76
CA LYS A 407 8.90 -2.54 -5.22
C LYS A 407 10.12 -3.47 -5.30
N VAL A 408 10.37 -4.21 -4.22
CA VAL A 408 11.45 -5.20 -4.10
C VAL A 408 10.89 -6.54 -3.67
N ARG A 409 11.59 -7.62 -4.00
CA ARG A 409 11.20 -8.95 -3.54
C ARG A 409 11.50 -9.11 -2.03
N PRO A 410 10.73 -9.93 -1.29
CA PRO A 410 10.93 -10.17 0.14
C PRO A 410 12.34 -10.61 0.52
N ASP A 411 13.00 -11.40 -0.32
CA ASP A 411 14.37 -11.88 -0.12
C ASP A 411 15.46 -10.82 -0.41
N GLN A 412 15.06 -9.66 -0.93
CA GLN A 412 15.91 -8.53 -1.27
C GLN A 412 15.68 -7.30 -0.38
N VAL A 413 14.72 -7.38 0.55
CA VAL A 413 14.45 -6.32 1.52
C VAL A 413 15.67 -6.14 2.42
N LEU A 414 16.19 -4.92 2.47
CA LEU A 414 17.30 -4.56 3.33
C LEU A 414 16.78 -4.03 4.66
N SER A 415 17.39 -4.46 5.77
CA SER A 415 17.12 -3.85 7.08
C SER A 415 17.79 -2.48 7.19
N PHE A 416 17.21 -1.58 7.98
CA PHE A 416 17.90 -0.35 8.37
C PHE A 416 19.22 -0.67 9.14
N PRO A 417 20.33 0.05 8.92
CA PRO A 417 20.50 1.25 8.07
C PRO A 417 20.88 0.93 6.61
N GLN A 418 20.94 -0.33 6.20
CA GLN A 418 21.35 -0.69 4.84
C GLN A 418 20.31 -0.26 3.81
N SER A 419 19.02 -0.34 4.13
CA SER A 419 17.94 0.20 3.29
C SER A 419 18.15 1.66 2.90
N ALA A 420 18.58 2.49 3.84
CA ALA A 420 18.84 3.92 3.61
C ALA A 420 20.18 4.20 2.93
N ARG A 421 21.22 3.40 3.22
CA ARG A 421 22.61 3.70 2.82
C ARG A 421 23.09 2.97 1.57
N VAL A 422 22.43 1.87 1.19
CA VAL A 422 22.75 1.09 -0.01
C VAL A 422 21.45 0.63 -0.71
N PRO A 423 20.52 1.56 -1.02
CA PRO A 423 19.27 1.23 -1.69
C PRO A 423 19.53 0.70 -3.11
N PRO A 424 18.57 -0.07 -3.67
CA PRO A 424 18.57 -0.40 -5.08
C PRO A 424 18.54 0.85 -5.97
N THR A 425 19.13 0.75 -7.16
CA THR A 425 19.16 1.85 -8.13
C THR A 425 18.33 1.60 -9.39
N GLY A 426 18.09 0.34 -9.73
CA GLY A 426 17.24 -0.06 -10.86
C GLY A 426 15.73 0.07 -10.55
N PRO A 427 14.87 0.11 -11.58
CA PRO A 427 13.41 0.16 -11.43
C PRO A 427 12.85 -1.13 -10.81
N SER A 428 11.59 -1.11 -10.36
CA SER A 428 10.88 -2.31 -9.87
C SER A 428 10.76 -3.37 -10.96
N THR A 429 10.34 -2.94 -12.15
CA THR A 429 10.16 -3.77 -13.33
C THR A 429 11.36 -3.59 -14.26
N GLY A 430 12.15 -4.65 -14.39
CA GLY A 430 13.30 -4.70 -15.27
C GLY A 430 13.14 -5.86 -16.23
N TYR A 431 13.48 -5.67 -17.50
CA TYR A 431 13.44 -6.75 -18.48
C TYR A 431 14.77 -6.90 -19.21
N HIS A 432 15.14 -8.14 -19.50
CA HIS A 432 16.14 -8.48 -20.49
C HIS A 432 15.44 -8.94 -21.77
N GLN A 433 15.83 -8.35 -22.90
CA GLN A 433 15.30 -8.75 -24.21
C GLN A 433 16.01 -10.01 -24.72
N GLU A 434 15.27 -11.08 -24.90
CA GLU A 434 15.68 -12.24 -25.70
C GLU A 434 15.20 -12.07 -27.14
N VAL A 435 16.09 -12.17 -28.12
CA VAL A 435 15.70 -11.98 -29.53
C VAL A 435 15.18 -13.31 -30.11
N LEU A 436 13.88 -13.39 -30.39
CA LEU A 436 13.23 -14.54 -31.01
C LEU A 436 13.42 -14.56 -32.53
N LEU A 437 13.45 -13.37 -33.15
CA LEU A 437 13.70 -13.19 -34.57
C LEU A 437 14.52 -11.92 -34.78
N ASP A 438 15.82 -12.07 -35.02
CA ASP A 438 16.72 -10.92 -35.18
C ASP A 438 16.84 -10.44 -36.63
N LEU A 439 17.46 -9.26 -36.80
CA LEU A 439 17.93 -8.79 -38.09
C LEU A 439 18.95 -9.75 -38.71
N GLY A 440 19.07 -9.72 -40.03
CA GLY A 440 20.06 -10.49 -40.77
C GLY A 440 19.46 -11.53 -41.72
N PRO A 441 20.20 -12.58 -42.09
CA PRO A 441 19.87 -13.44 -43.23
C PRO A 441 18.64 -14.33 -42.96
N GLY A 442 18.03 -14.82 -44.04
CA GLY A 442 16.93 -15.79 -43.98
C GLY A 442 15.56 -15.19 -44.28
N TRP A 443 15.49 -13.91 -44.66
CA TRP A 443 14.28 -13.29 -45.16
C TRP A 443 14.07 -13.61 -46.63
N LYS A 444 12.83 -13.94 -46.96
CA LYS A 444 12.33 -14.02 -48.33
C LYS A 444 11.63 -12.71 -48.64
N TYR A 445 11.89 -12.12 -49.81
CA TYR A 445 11.24 -10.88 -50.21
C TYR A 445 10.77 -10.90 -51.67
N PHE A 446 9.73 -10.12 -51.93
CA PHE A 446 9.07 -9.97 -53.21
C PHE A 446 8.83 -8.48 -53.47
N LYS A 447 9.27 -8.02 -54.65
CA LYS A 447 9.15 -6.62 -55.06
C LYS A 447 7.71 -6.33 -55.46
N GLY A 448 7.10 -5.28 -54.92
CA GLY A 448 5.70 -4.92 -55.13
C GLY A 448 5.38 -4.34 -56.50
N ARG A 449 5.83 -4.97 -57.58
CA ARG A 449 5.40 -4.69 -58.97
C ARG A 449 4.04 -5.31 -59.30
N SER A 450 3.58 -6.22 -58.46
CA SER A 450 2.29 -6.91 -58.51
C SER A 450 1.99 -7.52 -57.15
N GLU A 451 0.78 -8.05 -56.95
CA GLU A 451 0.49 -8.87 -55.79
C GLU A 451 1.30 -10.18 -55.79
N PRO A 452 1.79 -10.67 -54.64
CA PRO A 452 2.42 -11.99 -54.55
C PRO A 452 1.44 -13.14 -54.85
N VAL A 453 0.16 -12.93 -54.55
CA VAL A 453 -0.94 -13.84 -54.88
C VAL A 453 -2.21 -13.05 -55.18
N PRO A 454 -3.02 -13.43 -56.18
CA PRO A 454 -4.34 -12.82 -56.37
C PRO A 454 -5.27 -13.16 -55.18
N TYR A 455 -5.84 -12.15 -54.52
CA TYR A 455 -6.86 -12.33 -53.46
C TYR A 455 -8.02 -11.35 -53.59
N ALA A 456 -9.18 -11.73 -53.03
CA ALA A 456 -10.32 -10.83 -52.86
C ALA A 456 -10.15 -10.06 -51.54
N VAL A 457 -10.48 -8.77 -51.55
CA VAL A 457 -10.14 -7.75 -50.53
C VAL A 457 -10.49 -8.12 -49.07
N THR A 458 -11.29 -9.18 -48.83
CA THR A 458 -11.84 -9.53 -47.52
C THR A 458 -11.23 -10.78 -46.84
N VAL A 459 -10.10 -11.32 -47.33
CA VAL A 459 -9.47 -12.52 -46.74
C VAL A 459 -7.98 -12.29 -46.47
N SER A 460 -7.53 -12.69 -45.28
CA SER A 460 -6.10 -12.76 -44.89
C SER A 460 -5.22 -13.29 -46.04
N PRO A 461 -4.15 -12.57 -46.44
CA PRO A 461 -3.37 -12.91 -47.64
C PRO A 461 -2.72 -14.29 -47.52
N ARG A 462 -2.81 -15.12 -48.55
CA ARG A 462 -2.22 -16.48 -48.48
C ARG A 462 -0.71 -16.49 -48.28
N TRP A 463 0.00 -15.42 -48.69
CA TRP A 463 1.46 -15.32 -48.59
C TRP A 463 1.96 -15.11 -47.15
N THR A 464 1.11 -14.64 -46.24
CA THR A 464 1.45 -14.39 -44.83
C THR A 464 1.26 -15.63 -43.95
N LYS A 465 0.70 -16.71 -44.49
CA LYS A 465 0.42 -17.96 -43.77
C LYS A 465 1.61 -18.93 -43.82
N GLY A 466 1.73 -19.76 -42.78
CA GLY A 466 2.66 -20.88 -42.79
C GLY A 466 2.35 -21.87 -43.92
N GLY A 467 3.39 -22.41 -44.55
CA GLY A 467 3.27 -23.36 -45.67
C GLY A 467 3.06 -22.74 -47.06
N PHE A 468 3.07 -21.40 -47.18
CA PHE A 468 3.13 -20.73 -48.48
C PHE A 468 4.45 -21.02 -49.21
N ASP A 469 4.34 -21.35 -50.51
CA ASP A 469 5.47 -21.60 -51.40
C ASP A 469 6.07 -20.28 -51.90
N ASP A 470 7.23 -19.92 -51.34
CA ASP A 470 8.01 -18.73 -51.68
C ASP A 470 9.32 -19.08 -52.41
N THR A 471 9.36 -20.22 -53.10
CA THR A 471 10.55 -20.66 -53.85
C THR A 471 10.99 -19.66 -54.90
N ASP A 472 10.04 -18.93 -55.51
CA ASP A 472 10.29 -17.87 -56.50
C ASP A 472 10.62 -16.49 -55.87
N TRP A 473 10.56 -16.35 -54.54
CA TRP A 473 10.92 -15.11 -53.86
C TRP A 473 12.44 -14.97 -53.73
N LEU A 474 12.89 -13.71 -53.81
CA LEU A 474 14.29 -13.36 -53.59
C LEU A 474 14.66 -13.59 -52.11
N SER A 475 15.95 -13.74 -51.83
CA SER A 475 16.46 -13.92 -50.46
C SER A 475 17.44 -12.81 -50.12
N GLY A 476 17.32 -12.28 -48.91
CA GLY A 476 18.15 -11.19 -48.41
C GLY A 476 18.25 -11.18 -46.89
N SER A 477 19.11 -10.30 -46.38
CA SER A 477 19.15 -9.94 -44.97
C SER A 477 18.15 -8.81 -44.67
N THR A 478 17.57 -8.78 -43.47
CA THR A 478 16.69 -7.67 -43.00
C THR A 478 17.41 -6.32 -43.00
N GLY A 479 16.67 -5.21 -43.05
CA GLY A 479 17.16 -3.96 -43.64
C GLY A 479 17.01 -4.07 -45.15
N ILE A 480 15.77 -4.32 -45.58
CA ILE A 480 15.41 -4.43 -47.00
C ILE A 480 14.84 -3.09 -47.42
N GLY A 481 15.54 -2.40 -48.29
CA GLY A 481 15.29 -0.98 -48.52
C GLY A 481 16.27 -0.35 -49.51
N TYR A 482 16.32 0.97 -49.58
CA TYR A 482 17.33 1.72 -50.34
C TYR A 482 17.46 3.16 -49.82
N GLY A 483 18.56 3.85 -50.17
CA GLY A 483 18.65 5.31 -50.15
C GLY A 483 19.52 5.94 -49.04
N ASP A 484 19.52 5.38 -47.84
CA ASP A 484 20.13 5.98 -46.64
C ASP A 484 21.44 5.29 -46.19
N GLY A 485 21.72 4.10 -46.72
CA GLY A 485 22.94 3.34 -46.43
C GLY A 485 22.87 2.48 -45.17
N ASP A 486 21.68 2.27 -44.61
CA ASP A 486 21.45 1.41 -43.45
C ASP A 486 20.98 -0.02 -43.83
N ASP A 487 20.62 -0.23 -45.10
CA ASP A 487 20.11 -1.50 -45.61
C ASP A 487 21.17 -2.58 -45.88
N ALA A 488 20.92 -3.78 -45.36
CA ALA A 488 21.70 -4.96 -45.70
C ALA A 488 21.27 -5.59 -47.06
N THR A 489 20.03 -5.38 -47.49
CA THR A 489 19.52 -5.78 -48.81
C THR A 489 19.01 -4.57 -49.57
N VAL A 490 19.84 -4.06 -50.47
CA VAL A 490 19.55 -2.83 -51.22
C VAL A 490 18.66 -3.10 -52.44
N LEU A 491 17.59 -2.31 -52.57
CA LEU A 491 16.60 -2.31 -53.65
C LEU A 491 16.86 -1.16 -54.64
N ASP A 492 18.02 -1.19 -55.31
CA ASP A 492 18.47 -0.13 -56.22
C ASP A 492 17.50 0.20 -57.39
N ASP A 493 16.56 -0.70 -57.69
CA ASP A 493 15.56 -0.58 -58.76
C ASP A 493 14.17 -0.17 -58.26
N MET A 494 13.98 0.12 -56.97
CA MET A 494 12.68 0.50 -56.42
C MET A 494 12.23 1.90 -56.88
N ARG A 495 13.15 2.87 -56.81
CA ARG A 495 12.85 4.27 -57.10
C ARG A 495 12.35 4.47 -58.53
N GLY A 496 11.12 4.95 -58.65
CA GLY A 496 10.46 5.21 -59.93
C GLY A 496 9.79 3.99 -60.59
N ASP A 497 9.77 2.83 -59.92
CA ASP A 497 9.25 1.57 -60.49
C ASP A 497 8.13 0.94 -59.64
N TYR A 498 8.32 0.78 -58.33
CA TYR A 498 7.31 0.24 -57.42
C TYR A 498 7.37 0.89 -56.04
N SER A 499 6.27 0.85 -55.26
CA SER A 499 6.15 1.53 -53.97
C SER A 499 6.15 0.61 -52.76
N SER A 500 6.14 -0.71 -52.92
CA SER A 500 6.09 -1.65 -51.80
C SER A 500 7.05 -2.83 -51.89
N VAL A 501 7.37 -3.40 -50.74
CA VAL A 501 8.12 -4.65 -50.63
C VAL A 501 7.41 -5.58 -49.67
N TYR A 502 7.29 -6.85 -50.07
CA TYR A 502 6.75 -7.91 -49.24
C TYR A 502 7.92 -8.74 -48.72
N MET A 503 7.92 -9.06 -47.44
CA MET A 503 8.96 -9.87 -46.83
C MET A 503 8.35 -10.88 -45.84
N ARG A 504 8.98 -12.05 -45.72
CA ARG A 504 8.58 -13.09 -44.77
C ARG A 504 9.75 -13.89 -44.26
N ARG A 505 9.63 -14.39 -43.03
CA ARG A 505 10.60 -15.30 -42.42
C ARG A 505 9.92 -16.28 -41.50
N ASN A 506 10.38 -17.53 -41.58
CA ASN A 506 9.95 -18.58 -40.68
C ASN A 506 10.85 -18.60 -39.44
N PHE A 507 10.26 -18.88 -38.28
CA PHE A 507 10.96 -19.00 -37.02
C PHE A 507 10.27 -20.04 -36.12
N THR A 508 10.99 -20.49 -35.10
CA THR A 508 10.48 -21.42 -34.09
C THR A 508 10.68 -20.76 -32.73
N LEU A 509 9.69 -20.89 -31.85
CA LEU A 509 9.77 -20.38 -30.49
C LEU A 509 10.64 -21.29 -29.62
N PRO A 510 11.26 -20.80 -28.54
CA PRO A 510 11.89 -21.64 -27.54
C PRO A 510 10.83 -22.50 -26.79
N GLU A 511 11.27 -23.58 -26.15
CA GLU A 511 10.39 -24.54 -25.47
C GLU A 511 9.62 -23.91 -24.30
N ASP A 512 10.22 -22.93 -23.63
CA ASP A 512 9.71 -22.18 -22.49
C ASP A 512 9.08 -20.83 -22.87
N ALA A 513 8.76 -20.60 -24.15
CA ALA A 513 8.30 -19.30 -24.61
C ALA A 513 7.00 -18.85 -23.93
N ASN A 514 7.07 -17.86 -23.04
CA ASN A 514 5.89 -17.13 -22.60
C ASN A 514 5.39 -16.26 -23.78
N LEU A 515 4.28 -16.68 -24.39
CA LEU A 515 3.71 -16.06 -25.59
C LEU A 515 3.16 -14.66 -25.32
N ARG A 516 2.88 -14.31 -24.06
CA ARG A 516 2.38 -13.00 -23.66
C ARG A 516 3.47 -11.93 -23.57
N ALA A 517 4.74 -12.34 -23.44
CA ALA A 517 5.87 -11.43 -23.31
C ALA A 517 6.57 -11.10 -24.65
N ILE A 518 5.93 -11.38 -25.78
CA ILE A 518 6.51 -11.18 -27.12
C ILE A 518 6.09 -9.82 -27.67
N GLN A 519 7.06 -9.06 -28.17
CA GLN A 519 6.85 -7.79 -28.81
C GLN A 519 7.41 -7.79 -30.24
N LEU A 520 6.76 -7.03 -31.13
CA LEU A 520 7.31 -6.64 -32.43
C LEU A 520 7.99 -5.29 -32.27
N SER A 521 9.31 -5.25 -32.39
CA SER A 521 10.07 -4.01 -32.60
C SER A 521 10.31 -3.87 -34.10
N ILE A 522 9.96 -2.72 -34.68
CA ILE A 522 10.17 -2.49 -36.11
C ILE A 522 10.67 -1.07 -36.35
N ASN A 523 11.84 -0.97 -36.96
CA ASN A 523 12.28 0.27 -37.59
C ASN A 523 11.82 0.28 -39.05
N TYR A 524 11.16 1.34 -39.48
CA TYR A 524 10.60 1.45 -40.83
C TYR A 524 10.61 2.88 -41.37
N ASP A 525 10.64 2.99 -42.69
CA ASP A 525 10.39 4.23 -43.44
C ASP A 525 8.96 4.22 -44.01
N ASP A 526 8.31 5.39 -44.00
CA ASP A 526 6.97 5.70 -44.51
C ASP A 526 5.80 4.91 -43.88
N GLY A 527 5.65 3.62 -44.19
CA GLY A 527 4.53 2.80 -43.71
C GLY A 527 4.74 1.29 -43.81
N PHE A 528 4.10 0.54 -42.90
CA PHE A 528 4.14 -0.92 -42.91
C PHE A 528 2.84 -1.57 -42.41
N VAL A 529 2.66 -2.84 -42.78
CA VAL A 529 1.68 -3.77 -42.18
C VAL A 529 2.35 -5.11 -41.89
N ALA A 530 2.19 -5.63 -40.68
CA ALA A 530 2.80 -6.88 -40.21
C ALA A 530 1.76 -7.96 -39.90
N TYR A 531 2.11 -9.21 -40.19
CA TYR A 531 1.27 -10.38 -40.05
C TYR A 531 2.01 -11.53 -39.37
N LEU A 532 1.33 -12.22 -38.46
CA LEU A 532 1.77 -13.46 -37.82
C LEU A 532 0.84 -14.60 -38.23
N ASN A 533 1.39 -15.63 -38.89
CA ASN A 533 0.66 -16.83 -39.31
C ASN A 533 -0.65 -16.55 -40.08
N GLY A 534 -0.75 -15.41 -40.76
CA GLY A 534 -1.94 -14.96 -41.47
C GLY A 534 -2.75 -13.87 -40.79
N ARG A 535 -2.56 -13.62 -39.49
CA ARG A 535 -3.30 -12.58 -38.75
C ARG A 535 -2.51 -11.27 -38.79
N GLU A 536 -3.17 -10.14 -39.06
CA GLU A 536 -2.55 -8.82 -38.92
C GLU A 536 -2.31 -8.54 -37.43
N ILE A 537 -1.08 -8.17 -37.09
CA ILE A 537 -0.63 -7.96 -35.71
C ILE A 537 -0.15 -6.52 -35.43
N ALA A 538 0.24 -5.77 -36.47
CA ALA A 538 0.66 -4.39 -36.34
C ALA A 538 0.52 -3.65 -37.68
N ARG A 539 0.28 -2.35 -37.59
CA ARG A 539 0.16 -1.44 -38.74
C ARG A 539 0.64 -0.05 -38.31
N SER A 540 1.43 0.62 -39.16
CA SER A 540 1.79 2.02 -38.94
C SER A 540 0.58 2.94 -39.11
N ALA A 541 0.50 4.02 -38.34
CA ALA A 541 -0.58 5.02 -38.43
C ALA A 541 -0.75 5.64 -39.83
N ASN A 542 0.30 5.61 -40.65
CA ASN A 542 0.31 6.18 -42.00
C ASN A 542 -0.31 5.27 -43.08
N MET A 543 -0.85 4.09 -42.72
CA MET A 543 -1.51 3.17 -43.65
C MET A 543 -3.03 3.13 -43.44
N GLU A 544 -3.84 3.12 -44.52
CA GLU A 544 -5.32 3.22 -44.51
C GLU A 544 -6.07 2.05 -43.79
N GLU A 545 -7.42 2.13 -43.71
CA GLU A 545 -8.37 1.36 -42.87
C GLU A 545 -7.95 -0.06 -42.43
N ALA A 546 -8.04 -0.31 -41.12
CA ALA A 546 -7.74 -1.58 -40.48
C ALA A 546 -8.62 -2.73 -41.01
N GLY A 547 -8.02 -3.92 -41.21
CA GLY A 547 -8.74 -5.15 -41.55
C GLY A 547 -8.75 -5.54 -43.03
N ASN A 548 -8.30 -4.68 -43.94
CA ASN A 548 -8.04 -5.03 -45.34
C ASN A 548 -6.53 -4.94 -45.65
N PRO A 549 -5.91 -5.98 -46.23
CA PRO A 549 -4.51 -5.93 -46.64
C PRO A 549 -4.31 -4.91 -47.77
N PRO A 550 -3.38 -3.93 -47.65
CA PRO A 550 -3.16 -2.93 -48.67
C PRO A 550 -2.73 -3.57 -50.00
N PRO A 551 -3.22 -3.09 -51.17
CA PRO A 551 -2.69 -3.53 -52.45
C PRO A 551 -1.22 -3.12 -52.63
N HIS A 552 -0.50 -3.79 -53.51
CA HIS A 552 0.93 -3.54 -53.80
C HIS A 552 1.26 -2.10 -54.19
N ASP A 553 0.31 -1.37 -54.79
CA ASP A 553 0.45 0.01 -55.22
C ASP A 553 -0.12 1.03 -54.22
N ALA A 554 -0.58 0.58 -53.04
CA ALA A 554 -0.92 1.48 -51.95
C ALA A 554 0.31 2.29 -51.52
N LEU A 555 0.03 3.51 -51.06
CA LEU A 555 1.03 4.46 -50.60
C LEU A 555 0.79 4.78 -49.12
N ALA A 556 1.86 5.02 -48.38
CA ALA A 556 1.74 5.63 -47.07
C ALA A 556 1.17 7.06 -47.22
N THR A 557 0.40 7.50 -46.22
CA THR A 557 -0.27 8.81 -46.26
C THR A 557 0.63 9.97 -45.83
N GLN A 558 1.71 9.68 -45.12
CA GLN A 558 2.69 10.65 -44.61
C GLN A 558 4.10 10.05 -44.60
N ASN A 559 5.10 10.92 -44.64
CA ASN A 559 6.50 10.52 -44.51
C ASN A 559 6.83 10.15 -43.06
N ARG A 560 7.65 9.13 -42.84
CA ARG A 560 8.27 8.81 -41.55
C ARG A 560 9.65 8.24 -41.79
N GLU A 561 10.68 8.82 -41.19
CA GLU A 561 12.06 8.38 -41.38
C GLU A 561 12.44 7.22 -40.44
N SER A 562 13.30 6.30 -40.91
CA SER A 562 13.84 5.19 -40.10
C SER A 562 14.71 5.67 -38.92
N ASN A 563 15.34 6.84 -39.03
CA ASN A 563 16.16 7.42 -37.97
C ASN A 563 15.37 7.86 -36.71
N GLN A 564 14.03 7.80 -36.74
CA GLN A 564 13.17 8.06 -35.59
C GLN A 564 13.15 6.90 -34.57
N GLY A 565 13.83 5.79 -34.87
CA GLY A 565 13.93 4.63 -33.99
C GLY A 565 12.82 3.60 -34.18
N ASP A 566 12.92 2.51 -33.42
CA ASP A 566 11.98 1.39 -33.46
C ASP A 566 10.60 1.81 -32.91
N GLN A 567 9.55 1.35 -33.58
CA GLN A 567 8.21 1.32 -32.99
C GLN A 567 7.96 -0.07 -32.39
N VAL A 568 7.48 -0.13 -31.16
CA VAL A 568 7.20 -1.38 -30.43
C VAL A 568 5.70 -1.65 -30.40
N PHE A 569 5.30 -2.90 -30.65
CA PHE A 569 3.92 -3.37 -30.57
C PHE A 569 3.85 -4.59 -29.66
N ASP A 570 3.00 -4.52 -28.64
CA ASP A 570 2.71 -5.65 -27.75
C ASP A 570 1.89 -6.72 -28.49
N LEU A 571 2.33 -7.98 -28.43
CA LEU A 571 1.67 -9.10 -29.09
C LEU A 571 0.88 -10.03 -28.15
N ALA A 572 0.72 -9.70 -26.87
CA ALA A 572 0.03 -10.53 -25.87
C ALA A 572 -1.38 -10.91 -26.31
N ARG A 573 -2.16 -9.96 -26.85
CA ARG A 573 -3.51 -10.20 -27.40
C ARG A 573 -3.55 -11.16 -28.60
N TYR A 574 -2.40 -11.40 -29.23
CA TYR A 574 -2.24 -12.30 -30.37
C TYR A 574 -1.63 -13.66 -29.99
N HIS A 575 -1.43 -13.96 -28.70
CA HIS A 575 -0.80 -15.19 -28.21
C HIS A 575 -1.43 -16.46 -28.83
N GLN A 576 -2.75 -16.50 -29.00
CA GLN A 576 -3.49 -17.61 -29.61
C GLN A 576 -3.12 -17.92 -31.08
N PHE A 577 -2.47 -16.98 -31.78
CA PHE A 577 -2.04 -17.16 -33.17
C PHE A 577 -0.61 -17.66 -33.29
N PHE A 578 0.15 -17.69 -32.19
CA PHE A 578 1.44 -18.37 -32.16
C PHE A 578 1.23 -19.88 -32.15
N ARG A 579 2.11 -20.58 -32.86
CA ARG A 579 2.19 -22.04 -32.81
C ARG A 579 3.27 -22.41 -31.78
N PRO A 580 2.96 -23.26 -30.79
CA PRO A 580 3.89 -23.59 -29.71
C PRO A 580 5.08 -24.40 -30.23
N TYR A 581 6.17 -24.41 -29.47
CA TYR A 581 7.34 -25.24 -29.78
C TYR A 581 6.95 -26.73 -29.98
N PRO A 582 7.52 -27.44 -30.97
CA PRO A 582 8.53 -27.03 -31.95
C PRO A 582 7.96 -26.56 -33.30
N GLN A 583 6.69 -26.12 -33.33
CA GLN A 583 6.03 -25.75 -34.58
C GLN A 583 6.62 -24.47 -35.18
N VAL A 584 6.55 -24.38 -36.52
CA VAL A 584 7.07 -23.24 -37.28
C VAL A 584 6.02 -22.14 -37.38
N ASN A 585 6.41 -20.94 -36.98
CA ASN A 585 5.71 -19.68 -37.14
C ASN A 585 6.24 -18.92 -38.36
N THR A 586 5.43 -18.03 -38.93
CA THR A 586 5.80 -17.13 -40.02
C THR A 586 5.48 -15.69 -39.63
N LEU A 587 6.51 -14.84 -39.59
CA LEU A 587 6.35 -13.39 -39.58
C LEU A 587 6.42 -12.88 -41.02
N ALA A 588 5.48 -12.03 -41.40
CA ALA A 588 5.38 -11.44 -42.73
C ALA A 588 5.12 -9.93 -42.61
N VAL A 589 5.81 -9.12 -43.40
CA VAL A 589 5.70 -7.66 -43.36
C VAL A 589 5.60 -7.12 -44.78
N GLN A 590 4.78 -6.10 -44.97
CA GLN A 590 4.62 -5.36 -46.20
C GLN A 590 4.97 -3.90 -45.92
N GLY A 591 6.05 -3.39 -46.52
CA GLY A 591 6.49 -1.99 -46.41
C GLY A 591 6.05 -1.16 -47.61
N HIS A 592 5.76 0.13 -47.40
CA HIS A 592 5.19 1.04 -48.38
C HIS A 592 5.83 2.42 -48.31
N ASN A 593 6.16 2.97 -49.48
CA ASN A 593 6.55 4.36 -49.62
C ASN A 593 5.33 5.29 -49.72
N VAL A 594 5.53 6.55 -49.35
CA VAL A 594 4.57 7.65 -49.55
C VAL A 594 4.36 7.98 -51.03
N ASN A 595 5.34 7.69 -51.88
CA ASN A 595 5.22 7.76 -53.34
C ASN A 595 6.26 6.90 -54.05
N VAL A 596 6.00 6.54 -55.30
CA VAL A 596 6.89 5.72 -56.15
C VAL A 596 8.27 6.36 -56.38
N SER A 597 8.41 7.68 -56.21
CA SER A 597 9.66 8.42 -56.39
C SER A 597 10.39 8.76 -55.08
N SER A 598 10.03 8.13 -53.96
CA SER A 598 10.63 8.36 -52.64
C SER A 598 12.17 8.28 -52.70
N SER A 599 12.84 8.96 -51.78
CA SER A 599 14.30 8.96 -51.69
C SER A 599 14.83 7.62 -51.18
N ASP A 600 14.04 6.98 -50.33
CA ASP A 600 14.42 5.89 -49.45
C ASP A 600 13.24 4.94 -49.19
N LEU A 601 13.58 3.84 -48.52
CA LEU A 601 12.70 2.93 -47.78
C LEU A 601 13.61 2.10 -46.90
N SER A 602 13.28 1.86 -45.62
CA SER A 602 13.93 0.81 -44.80
C SER A 602 12.87 0.03 -44.05
N VAL A 603 13.03 -1.30 -43.91
CA VAL A 603 12.11 -2.16 -43.14
C VAL A 603 12.90 -3.20 -42.35
N MET A 604 12.87 -3.07 -41.02
CA MET A 604 13.70 -3.82 -40.06
C MET A 604 12.88 -4.40 -38.90
N PRO A 605 12.03 -5.42 -39.14
CA PRO A 605 11.28 -6.09 -38.08
C PRO A 605 12.15 -7.03 -37.24
N ARG A 606 11.91 -7.00 -35.93
CA ARG A 606 12.49 -7.89 -34.92
C ARG A 606 11.37 -8.41 -34.02
N LEU A 607 11.45 -9.68 -33.63
CA LEU A 607 10.64 -10.20 -32.53
C LEU A 607 11.54 -10.39 -31.32
N VAL A 608 11.14 -9.78 -30.23
CA VAL A 608 11.82 -9.90 -28.94
C VAL A 608 10.85 -10.45 -27.91
N ARG A 609 11.38 -11.21 -26.96
CA ARG A 609 10.70 -11.64 -25.75
C ARG A 609 11.28 -10.83 -24.60
N LEU A 610 10.44 -10.18 -23.82
CA LEU A 610 10.84 -9.58 -22.56
C LEU A 610 10.89 -10.68 -21.49
N MET A 611 12.04 -10.83 -20.84
CA MET A 611 12.19 -11.70 -19.69
C MET A 611 12.41 -10.82 -18.46
N PRO A 612 11.62 -10.97 -17.39
CA PRO A 612 11.86 -10.24 -16.15
C PRO A 612 13.31 -10.45 -15.68
N ALA A 613 13.97 -9.37 -15.28
CA ALA A 613 15.26 -9.42 -14.60
C ALA A 613 15.10 -10.16 -13.26
N SER A 614 16.20 -10.70 -12.72
CA SER A 614 16.15 -11.50 -11.49
C SER A 614 15.68 -10.72 -10.25
N ASP A 615 15.85 -9.40 -10.26
CA ASP A 615 15.38 -8.45 -9.24
C ASP A 615 14.08 -7.75 -9.64
N SER A 616 13.48 -8.13 -10.77
CA SER A 616 12.22 -7.59 -11.24
C SER A 616 11.06 -8.14 -10.41
N ILE A 617 10.14 -7.27 -10.07
CA ILE A 617 8.85 -7.60 -9.48
C ILE A 617 7.81 -6.65 -10.07
N GLU A 618 6.66 -7.21 -10.45
CA GLU A 618 5.54 -6.40 -10.94
C GLU A 618 4.99 -5.54 -9.80
N LEU A 619 4.46 -4.37 -10.13
CA LEU A 619 4.04 -3.38 -9.13
C LEU A 619 2.78 -3.83 -8.39
N ASP A 620 1.95 -4.64 -9.04
CA ASP A 620 0.75 -5.28 -8.49
C ASP A 620 1.05 -6.60 -7.75
N ASP A 621 2.28 -7.13 -7.81
CA ASP A 621 2.61 -8.39 -7.14
C ASP A 621 2.53 -8.21 -5.62
N PRO A 622 1.58 -8.86 -4.92
CA PRO A 622 1.40 -8.68 -3.49
C PRO A 622 2.55 -9.26 -2.67
N ASN A 623 3.43 -10.08 -3.27
CA ASN A 623 4.63 -10.57 -2.60
C ASN A 623 5.67 -9.47 -2.43
N GLY A 624 5.62 -8.39 -3.20
CA GLY A 624 6.61 -7.33 -3.14
C GLY A 624 6.47 -6.41 -1.93
N GLU A 625 7.55 -5.71 -1.63
CA GLU A 625 7.58 -4.67 -0.59
C GLU A 625 8.07 -3.36 -1.18
N TRP A 626 7.41 -2.26 -0.85
CA TRP A 626 7.86 -0.92 -1.22
C TRP A 626 9.06 -0.49 -0.38
N ALA A 627 10.10 -0.01 -1.05
CA ALA A 627 11.36 0.38 -0.43
C ALA A 627 11.97 1.61 -1.11
N PHE A 628 12.83 2.31 -0.37
CA PHE A 628 13.63 3.41 -0.89
C PHE A 628 14.51 2.96 -2.07
N ARG A 629 14.53 3.80 -3.11
CA ARG A 629 15.36 3.68 -4.31
C ARG A 629 16.17 4.96 -4.48
N PHE A 630 17.42 4.83 -4.90
CA PHE A 630 18.17 5.97 -5.41
C PHE A 630 18.35 5.82 -6.93
N ASN A 631 17.69 6.66 -7.74
CA ASN A 631 17.88 6.72 -9.18
C ASN A 631 19.03 7.66 -9.56
N PRO A 632 20.20 7.14 -10.00
CA PRO A 632 21.34 7.98 -10.35
C PRO A 632 21.10 8.81 -11.62
N GLU A 633 20.17 8.42 -12.50
CA GLU A 633 19.89 9.16 -13.73
C GLU A 633 19.16 10.48 -13.45
N ASP A 634 18.43 10.55 -12.33
CA ASP A 634 17.66 11.72 -11.91
C ASP A 634 18.42 12.59 -10.88
N HIS A 635 19.67 12.26 -10.55
CA HIS A 635 20.43 12.99 -9.53
C HIS A 635 21.24 14.17 -10.11
N ASP A 636 21.25 15.29 -9.39
CA ASP A 636 22.08 16.46 -9.68
C ASP A 636 23.51 16.24 -9.15
N TYR A 637 24.49 16.08 -10.03
CA TYR A 637 25.90 15.85 -9.67
C TYR A 637 26.76 17.11 -9.58
N ASP A 638 26.17 18.29 -9.76
CA ASP A 638 26.90 19.55 -9.64
C ASP A 638 27.25 19.82 -8.16
N ALA A 639 28.28 20.65 -7.95
CA ALA A 639 28.70 21.04 -6.61
C ALA A 639 27.60 21.82 -5.87
N LYS A 640 27.51 21.59 -4.55
CA LYS A 640 26.52 22.18 -3.65
C LYS A 640 27.22 22.72 -2.42
N VAL A 641 26.79 23.87 -1.91
CA VAL A 641 27.36 24.47 -0.70
C VAL A 641 26.22 24.86 0.23
N LEU A 642 26.14 24.18 1.37
CA LEU A 642 25.13 24.45 2.38
C LEU A 642 25.77 25.10 3.62
N PHE A 643 25.01 25.94 4.29
CA PHE A 643 25.37 26.69 5.50
C PHE A 643 26.62 27.57 5.31
N GLU A 644 26.72 28.19 4.13
CA GLU A 644 27.87 28.99 3.69
C GLU A 644 28.22 30.09 4.71
N GLY A 645 29.49 30.17 5.08
CA GLY A 645 30.02 31.17 6.01
C GLY A 645 29.73 30.88 7.49
N THR A 646 29.20 29.71 7.83
CA THR A 646 28.98 29.26 9.22
C THR A 646 30.02 28.23 9.65
N ASP A 647 30.07 27.92 10.95
CA ASP A 647 30.90 26.82 11.47
C ASP A 647 30.44 25.42 11.00
N TRP A 648 29.28 25.36 10.32
CA TRP A 648 28.64 24.14 9.82
C TRP A 648 28.62 24.07 8.28
N GLU A 649 29.36 24.95 7.60
CA GLU A 649 29.46 24.93 6.13
C GLU A 649 29.89 23.54 5.65
N ILE A 650 29.10 22.97 4.73
CA ILE A 650 29.40 21.71 4.06
C ILE A 650 29.48 21.95 2.56
N GLN A 651 30.57 21.46 1.97
CA GLN A 651 30.81 21.52 0.53
C GLN A 651 30.70 20.11 -0.05
N ILE A 652 29.68 19.92 -0.87
CA ILE A 652 29.44 18.70 -1.61
C ILE A 652 30.17 18.82 -2.96
N PRO A 653 31.13 17.92 -3.25
CA PRO A 653 31.96 18.02 -4.46
C PRO A 653 31.19 17.61 -5.70
N GLU A 654 31.59 18.15 -6.86
CA GLU A 654 31.14 17.65 -8.17
C GLU A 654 31.65 16.22 -8.44
N GLY A 655 30.90 15.44 -9.22
CA GLY A 655 31.39 14.18 -9.82
C GLY A 655 31.24 12.91 -8.97
N ARG A 656 30.37 12.91 -7.95
CA ARG A 656 29.95 11.67 -7.25
C ARG A 656 28.96 10.86 -8.10
N GLU A 657 29.42 10.36 -9.25
CA GLU A 657 28.57 9.69 -10.24
C GLU A 657 28.01 8.33 -9.77
N GLY A 658 26.87 7.92 -10.34
CA GLY A 658 26.25 6.65 -10.04
C GLY A 658 25.78 6.59 -8.59
N SER A 659 25.91 5.43 -7.94
CA SER A 659 25.46 5.22 -6.55
C SER A 659 26.17 6.12 -5.52
N GLU A 660 27.30 6.74 -5.85
CA GLU A 660 27.98 7.66 -4.94
C GLU A 660 27.22 8.98 -4.75
N GLY A 661 26.31 9.35 -5.67
CA GLY A 661 25.49 10.57 -5.56
C GLY A 661 24.58 10.57 -4.33
N LEU A 662 24.12 9.39 -3.90
CA LEU A 662 23.36 9.20 -2.67
C LEU A 662 24.04 9.83 -1.44
N ARG A 663 25.38 9.87 -1.43
CA ARG A 663 26.16 10.41 -0.31
C ARG A 663 25.95 11.91 -0.10
N ASP A 664 25.45 12.64 -1.09
CA ASP A 664 25.22 14.08 -1.00
C ASP A 664 24.23 14.39 0.13
N ALA A 665 23.05 13.79 0.08
CA ALA A 665 22.06 13.92 1.15
C ALA A 665 22.47 13.22 2.46
N LEU A 666 23.11 12.04 2.39
CA LEU A 666 23.54 11.33 3.61
C LEU A 666 24.56 12.14 4.44
N ASP A 667 25.55 12.75 3.79
CA ASP A 667 26.56 13.56 4.47
C ASP A 667 25.92 14.80 5.13
N VAL A 668 24.92 15.40 4.46
CA VAL A 668 24.17 16.54 5.02
C VAL A 668 23.30 16.12 6.20
N ILE A 669 22.54 15.02 6.11
CA ILE A 669 21.72 14.50 7.21
C ILE A 669 22.59 14.15 8.43
N ASP A 670 23.71 13.46 8.22
CA ASP A 670 24.63 13.08 9.30
C ASP A 670 25.22 14.33 9.99
N MET A 671 25.43 15.43 9.26
CA MET A 671 25.83 16.73 9.82
C MET A 671 24.67 17.43 10.55
N MET A 672 23.48 17.49 9.95
CA MET A 672 22.27 18.09 10.51
C MET A 672 21.91 17.47 11.86
N ALA A 673 21.96 16.13 11.98
CA ALA A 673 21.68 15.42 13.22
C ALA A 673 22.56 15.85 14.40
N ASN A 674 23.74 16.43 14.13
CA ASN A 674 24.68 16.92 15.13
C ASN A 674 24.66 18.46 15.28
N HIS A 675 23.88 19.16 14.46
CA HIS A 675 23.82 20.62 14.41
C HIS A 675 23.27 21.21 15.73
N LEU A 676 23.63 22.46 16.06
CA LEU A 676 23.12 23.13 17.26
C LEU A 676 21.61 23.34 17.21
N SER A 677 21.09 23.77 16.06
CA SER A 677 19.66 23.99 15.85
C SER A 677 18.84 22.75 16.16
N THR A 678 19.31 21.57 15.74
CA THR A 678 18.63 20.30 16.02
C THR A 678 18.58 19.94 17.49
N ARG A 679 19.70 20.14 18.20
CA ARG A 679 19.74 19.94 19.65
C ARG A 679 18.76 20.84 20.38
N GLU A 680 18.74 22.13 20.04
CA GLU A 680 17.81 23.10 20.64
C GLU A 680 16.36 22.71 20.37
N PHE A 681 16.02 22.45 19.10
CA PHE A 681 14.65 22.20 18.68
C PHE A 681 14.07 20.92 19.28
N ILE A 682 14.80 19.80 19.18
CA ILE A 682 14.34 18.52 19.71
C ILE A 682 14.29 18.55 21.24
N CYS A 683 15.26 19.14 21.93
CA CYS A 683 15.21 19.24 23.39
C CYS A 683 14.06 20.14 23.87
N VAL A 684 13.71 21.22 23.15
CA VAL A 684 12.51 22.02 23.46
C VAL A 684 11.24 21.19 23.28
N LYS A 685 11.10 20.44 22.17
CA LYS A 685 9.93 19.56 21.96
C LYS A 685 9.81 18.49 23.06
N LEU A 686 10.92 17.83 23.46
CA LEU A 686 10.89 16.85 24.55
C LEU A 686 10.55 17.47 25.90
N VAL A 687 11.04 18.69 26.20
CA VAL A 687 10.65 19.43 27.41
C VAL A 687 9.17 19.79 27.38
N ASN A 688 8.62 20.17 26.23
CA ASN A 688 7.19 20.40 26.07
C ASN A 688 6.40 19.10 26.29
N LYS A 689 6.79 17.98 25.70
CA LYS A 689 6.12 16.67 25.90
C LYS A 689 6.09 16.29 27.39
N PHE A 690 7.24 16.30 28.05
CA PHE A 690 7.39 15.67 29.37
C PHE A 690 7.35 16.60 30.57
N VAL A 691 7.59 17.91 30.42
CA VAL A 691 7.81 18.82 31.56
C VAL A 691 6.74 19.91 31.61
N GLY A 692 6.66 20.78 30.61
CA GLY A 692 5.65 21.84 30.58
C GLY A 692 5.69 22.72 29.33
N ASP A 693 4.61 23.48 29.14
CA ASP A 693 4.20 24.08 27.86
C ASP A 693 4.70 25.51 27.64
N GLU A 694 5.33 26.12 28.64
CA GLU A 694 5.69 27.55 28.62
C GLU A 694 7.05 27.83 27.98
N ILE A 695 7.46 27.00 27.01
CA ILE A 695 8.72 27.17 26.28
C ILE A 695 8.57 26.87 24.79
N SER A 696 9.23 27.68 23.97
CA SER A 696 9.32 27.55 22.53
C SER A 696 10.76 27.81 22.11
N LEU A 697 11.12 27.44 20.88
CA LEU A 697 12.46 27.69 20.35
C LEU A 697 12.84 29.18 20.44
N ARG A 698 11.91 30.07 20.06
CA ARG A 698 12.08 31.52 20.15
C ARG A 698 12.30 32.01 21.58
N THR A 699 11.46 31.58 22.52
CA THR A 699 11.52 32.04 23.92
C THR A 699 12.70 31.44 24.69
N TYR A 700 13.22 30.29 24.24
CA TYR A 700 14.49 29.74 24.70
C TYR A 700 15.67 30.61 24.24
N GLN A 701 15.73 30.92 22.93
CA GLN A 701 16.84 31.68 22.33
C GLN A 701 16.95 33.12 22.82
N ASP A 702 15.82 33.81 23.02
CA ASP A 702 15.81 35.19 23.55
C ASP A 702 15.86 35.27 25.08
N GLY A 703 15.78 34.13 25.78
CA GLY A 703 15.83 34.02 27.23
C GLY A 703 14.58 34.52 27.96
N SER A 704 13.45 34.71 27.25
CA SER A 704 12.18 35.14 27.84
C SER A 704 11.36 34.01 28.47
N ALA A 705 11.66 32.75 28.16
CA ALA A 705 11.03 31.60 28.80
C ALA A 705 11.34 31.53 30.31
N PRO A 706 10.50 30.83 31.11
CA PRO A 706 10.78 30.62 32.52
C PRO A 706 12.17 29.99 32.74
N THR A 707 12.97 30.62 33.61
CA THR A 707 14.39 30.22 33.85
C THR A 707 14.58 28.75 34.21
N HIS A 708 13.61 28.12 34.87
CA HIS A 708 13.65 26.70 35.22
C HIS A 708 13.43 25.78 34.01
N LEU A 709 12.62 26.18 33.02
CA LEU A 709 12.44 25.44 31.76
C LEU A 709 13.68 25.59 30.88
N ILE A 710 14.27 26.79 30.81
CA ILE A 710 15.56 27.00 30.13
C ILE A 710 16.63 26.07 30.71
N ALA A 711 16.75 26.01 32.04
CA ALA A 711 17.71 25.11 32.70
C ALA A 711 17.46 23.63 32.41
N MET A 712 16.21 23.23 32.19
CA MET A 712 15.86 21.86 31.80
C MET A 712 16.26 21.57 30.34
N VAL A 713 16.03 22.51 29.41
CA VAL A 713 16.51 22.38 28.02
C VAL A 713 18.03 22.31 27.98
N ASP A 714 18.73 23.18 28.71
CA ASP A 714 20.21 23.17 28.79
C ASP A 714 20.74 21.82 29.29
N ARG A 715 20.06 21.22 30.27
CA ARG A 715 20.39 19.89 30.80
C ARG A 715 20.19 18.81 29.75
N ALA A 716 19.06 18.83 29.04
CA ALA A 716 18.77 17.90 27.96
C ALA A 716 19.81 18.01 26.82
N MET A 717 20.17 19.22 26.42
CA MET A 717 21.20 19.47 25.40
C MET A 717 22.59 19.04 25.86
N GLN A 718 22.92 19.21 27.14
CA GLN A 718 24.17 18.70 27.70
C GLN A 718 24.23 17.18 27.63
N ALA A 719 23.13 16.49 27.96
CA ALA A 719 23.03 15.03 27.85
C ALA A 719 23.12 14.57 26.39
N TRP A 720 22.51 15.29 25.46
CA TRP A 720 22.65 15.06 24.03
C TRP A 720 24.11 15.08 23.60
N GLU A 721 24.84 16.14 23.97
CA GLU A 721 26.25 16.33 23.59
C GLU A 721 27.20 15.30 24.21
N GLN A 722 26.86 14.81 25.41
CA GLN A 722 27.66 13.82 26.15
C GLN A 722 27.34 12.37 25.80
N SER A 723 26.22 12.12 25.12
CA SER A 723 25.86 10.77 24.67
C SER A 723 26.82 10.27 23.58
N GLU A 724 27.04 8.96 23.55
CA GLU A 724 27.85 8.27 22.54
C GLU A 724 27.03 7.09 21.99
N PRO A 725 26.56 7.14 20.73
CA PRO A 725 26.66 8.27 19.80
C PRO A 725 25.85 9.50 20.26
N LYS A 726 26.23 10.69 19.80
CA LYS A 726 25.53 11.95 20.11
C LYS A 726 24.07 11.89 19.66
N GLY A 727 23.19 12.47 20.48
CA GLY A 727 21.75 12.52 20.21
C GLY A 727 21.00 11.24 20.56
N HIS A 728 21.52 10.44 21.49
CA HIS A 728 20.79 9.30 22.01
C HIS A 728 19.63 9.77 22.91
N ILE A 729 18.39 9.58 22.44
CA ILE A 729 17.17 10.09 23.07
C ILE A 729 16.96 9.53 24.47
N GLY A 730 17.16 8.22 24.67
CA GLY A 730 17.12 7.59 26.00
C GLY A 730 18.09 8.21 27.01
N THR A 731 19.26 8.68 26.58
CA THR A 731 20.21 9.39 27.46
C THR A 731 19.72 10.79 27.80
N VAL A 732 19.11 11.49 26.84
CA VAL A 732 18.49 12.81 27.04
C VAL A 732 17.35 12.70 28.05
N LEU A 733 16.40 11.79 27.84
CA LEU A 733 15.27 11.55 28.73
C LEU A 733 15.72 11.10 30.13
N ARG A 734 16.74 10.23 30.22
CA ARG A 734 17.33 9.84 31.51
C ARG A 734 17.83 11.05 32.30
N SER A 735 18.40 12.05 31.63
CA SER A 735 18.85 13.27 32.29
C SER A 735 17.66 14.05 32.87
N MET A 736 16.54 14.11 32.15
CA MET A 736 15.33 14.84 32.55
C MET A 736 14.62 14.16 33.73
N PHE A 737 14.64 12.83 33.80
CA PHE A 737 13.92 12.06 34.82
C PHE A 737 14.75 11.71 36.06
N ASP A 738 16.00 12.19 36.18
CA ASP A 738 16.90 11.82 37.28
C ASP A 738 16.32 12.15 38.66
N THR A 739 15.94 11.10 39.41
CA THR A 739 15.36 11.16 40.76
C THR A 739 16.39 11.49 41.83
N ARG A 740 17.68 11.33 41.54
CA ARG A 740 18.78 11.56 42.49
C ARG A 740 19.10 13.04 42.65
N ASP A 741 18.65 13.86 41.72
CA ASP A 741 18.80 15.32 41.75
C ASP A 741 17.58 15.97 42.42
N PRO A 742 17.70 16.44 43.67
CA PRO A 742 16.59 17.04 44.40
C PRO A 742 16.15 18.41 43.85
N GLN A 743 16.94 19.01 42.93
CA GLN A 743 16.59 20.26 42.25
C GLN A 743 15.97 20.02 40.87
N ASN A 744 15.83 18.77 40.45
CA ASN A 744 15.24 18.43 39.17
C ASN A 744 13.79 18.92 39.09
N LEU A 745 13.54 19.85 38.16
CA LEU A 745 12.23 20.46 37.92
C LEU A 745 11.14 19.41 37.68
N PHE A 746 11.44 18.31 36.99
CA PHE A 746 10.48 17.25 36.68
C PHE A 746 9.82 16.69 37.94
N TRP A 747 10.51 16.67 39.08
CA TRP A 747 9.97 16.11 40.33
C TRP A 747 9.34 17.16 41.26
N THR A 748 9.18 18.40 40.80
CA THR A 748 8.66 19.50 41.61
C THR A 748 7.14 19.61 41.53
N GLN A 749 6.53 20.21 42.55
CA GLN A 749 5.08 20.41 42.60
C GLN A 749 4.57 21.37 41.50
N SER A 750 5.42 22.24 40.94
CA SER A 750 5.01 23.21 39.91
C SER A 750 4.66 22.58 38.57
N VAL A 751 5.19 21.38 38.27
CA VAL A 751 4.90 20.65 37.02
C VAL A 751 3.97 19.45 37.25
N TYR A 752 3.57 19.19 38.49
CA TYR A 752 2.60 18.13 38.79
C TYR A 752 1.19 18.57 38.39
N ARG A 753 0.51 17.83 37.50
CA ARG A 753 -0.81 18.18 36.96
C ARG A 753 -0.87 19.56 36.32
N SER A 754 0.19 19.94 35.61
CA SER A 754 0.29 21.24 34.96
C SER A 754 -0.04 21.20 33.47
N LYS A 755 0.10 20.03 32.82
CA LYS A 755 -0.19 19.84 31.40
C LYS A 755 -1.58 19.27 31.20
N VAL A 756 -2.31 19.76 30.21
CA VAL A 756 -3.57 19.16 29.76
C VAL A 756 -3.23 17.99 28.85
N LYS A 757 -3.95 16.88 29.01
CA LYS A 757 -3.83 15.70 28.16
C LYS A 757 -4.32 15.98 26.74
N THR A 758 -3.60 15.48 25.73
CA THR A 758 -4.11 15.35 24.35
C THR A 758 -5.28 14.35 24.31
N PRO A 759 -6.04 14.25 23.20
CA PRO A 759 -7.09 13.25 23.05
C PRO A 759 -6.62 11.82 23.28
N VAL A 760 -5.51 11.41 22.64
CA VAL A 760 -4.91 10.08 22.82
C VAL A 760 -4.50 9.82 24.27
N GLU A 761 -3.88 10.81 24.91
CA GLU A 761 -3.50 10.71 26.32
C GLU A 761 -4.72 10.57 27.23
N PHE A 762 -5.80 11.30 26.96
CA PHE A 762 -7.02 11.22 27.74
C PHE A 762 -7.69 9.85 27.61
N ILE A 763 -7.89 9.37 26.38
CA ILE A 763 -8.52 8.07 26.09
C ILE A 763 -7.71 6.93 26.72
N ASN A 764 -6.41 6.88 26.43
CA ASN A 764 -5.54 5.81 26.92
C ASN A 764 -5.42 5.85 28.44
N SER A 765 -5.36 7.03 29.06
CA SER A 765 -5.33 7.16 30.53
C SER A 765 -6.53 6.54 31.22
N LEU A 766 -7.72 6.67 30.63
CA LEU A 766 -8.95 6.10 31.17
C LEU A 766 -8.97 4.58 31.03
N GLY A 767 -8.56 4.05 29.88
CA GLY A 767 -8.43 2.61 29.67
C GLY A 767 -7.45 1.97 30.67
N ARG A 768 -6.29 2.60 30.85
CA ARG A 768 -5.23 2.14 31.77
C ARG A 768 -5.62 2.20 33.23
N ALA A 769 -6.18 3.34 33.67
CA ALA A 769 -6.48 3.57 35.08
C ALA A 769 -7.46 2.56 35.65
N LEU A 770 -8.28 1.99 34.77
CA LEU A 770 -9.36 1.09 35.15
C LEU A 770 -9.06 -0.36 34.79
N ASP A 771 -7.92 -0.60 34.11
CA ASP A 771 -7.47 -1.90 33.60
C ASP A 771 -8.57 -2.58 32.76
N TRP A 772 -9.28 -1.77 31.95
CA TRP A 772 -10.46 -2.17 31.21
C TRP A 772 -10.11 -2.83 29.87
N GLU A 773 -10.90 -3.84 29.48
CA GLU A 773 -10.87 -4.45 28.15
C GLU A 773 -11.76 -3.59 27.24
N MET A 774 -11.14 -2.60 26.61
CA MET A 774 -11.80 -1.63 25.73
C MET A 774 -11.98 -2.21 24.34
N LYS A 775 -13.13 -1.94 23.73
CA LYS A 775 -13.38 -2.23 22.31
C LYS A 775 -12.58 -1.25 21.47
N LEU A 776 -11.46 -1.72 20.90
CA LEU A 776 -10.49 -0.87 20.21
C LEU A 776 -11.09 -0.17 18.98
N SER A 777 -11.99 -0.83 18.26
CA SER A 777 -12.63 -0.34 17.03
C SER A 777 -13.40 0.97 17.16
N GLU A 778 -13.70 1.43 18.38
CA GLU A 778 -14.46 2.67 18.61
C GLU A 778 -13.55 3.85 19.02
N LEU A 779 -12.29 3.57 19.38
CA LEU A 779 -11.40 4.57 19.97
C LEU A 779 -10.89 5.61 18.97
N PRO A 780 -10.56 5.26 17.71
CA PRO A 780 -10.18 6.25 16.72
C PRO A 780 -11.26 7.32 16.50
N ASP A 781 -12.52 6.91 16.28
CA ASP A 781 -13.68 7.82 16.15
C ASP A 781 -13.81 8.81 17.33
N ILE A 782 -13.44 8.38 18.54
CA ILE A 782 -13.48 9.23 19.73
C ILE A 782 -12.32 10.24 19.72
N SER A 783 -11.14 9.83 19.26
CA SER A 783 -9.99 10.74 19.07
C SER A 783 -10.32 11.79 18.02
N ASP A 784 -10.90 11.37 16.91
CA ASP A 784 -11.37 12.19 15.79
C ASP A 784 -12.43 13.20 16.24
N ALA A 785 -13.41 12.76 17.02
CA ALA A 785 -14.42 13.64 17.60
C ALA A 785 -13.83 14.70 18.55
N MET A 786 -12.64 14.44 19.13
CA MET A 786 -11.87 15.40 19.92
C MET A 786 -10.90 16.25 19.08
N GLY A 787 -10.79 15.99 17.77
CA GLY A 787 -10.02 16.73 16.80
C GLY A 787 -8.59 16.24 16.59
N MET A 788 -8.29 14.98 16.91
CA MET A 788 -6.98 14.37 16.65
C MET A 788 -7.16 13.11 15.82
N HIS A 789 -6.82 13.21 14.54
CA HIS A 789 -6.84 12.11 13.56
C HIS A 789 -5.43 11.54 13.42
N PHE A 790 -5.29 10.23 13.23
CA PHE A 790 -3.97 9.60 13.07
C PHE A 790 -3.73 9.20 11.62
N PHE A 791 -2.49 9.35 11.15
CA PHE A 791 -2.04 8.99 9.80
C PHE A 791 -2.70 9.75 8.64
N THR A 792 -3.56 10.73 8.92
CA THR A 792 -4.24 11.57 7.91
C THR A 792 -4.05 13.05 8.27
N ARG A 793 -2.89 13.61 7.90
CA ARG A 793 -2.54 15.00 8.19
C ARG A 793 -2.09 15.72 6.92
N ASP A 794 -2.91 16.65 6.43
CA ASP A 794 -2.56 17.49 5.27
C ASP A 794 -1.30 18.35 5.48
N ASP A 795 -1.08 18.87 6.69
CA ASP A 795 0.06 19.73 7.00
C ASP A 795 1.19 18.95 7.70
N PRO A 796 2.47 19.11 7.31
CA PRO A 796 3.59 18.34 7.86
C PRO A 796 4.01 18.74 9.28
N ASP A 797 3.23 19.57 9.99
CA ASP A 797 3.54 20.12 11.30
C ASP A 797 3.06 19.27 12.48
N GLY A 798 2.29 18.22 12.19
CA GLY A 798 1.70 17.31 13.16
C GLY A 798 0.62 17.98 14.00
N TRP A 799 0.37 17.40 15.18
CA TRP A 799 -0.59 17.83 16.18
C TRP A 799 0.10 18.55 17.33
N SER A 800 -0.62 19.51 17.92
CA SER A 800 -0.08 20.33 18.99
C SER A 800 0.21 19.53 20.27
N GLU A 801 1.43 19.67 20.78
CA GLU A 801 1.84 19.17 22.10
C GLU A 801 1.48 20.13 23.25
N TYR A 802 0.93 21.31 22.92
CA TYR A 802 0.49 22.30 23.91
C TYR A 802 -0.92 21.97 24.38
N GLY A 803 -1.06 21.73 25.67
CA GLY A 803 -2.32 21.27 26.24
C GLY A 803 -3.49 22.25 26.04
N PHE A 804 -3.20 23.55 25.93
CA PHE A 804 -4.23 24.58 25.77
C PHE A 804 -4.97 24.49 24.43
N ASP A 805 -4.33 24.00 23.38
CA ASP A 805 -4.96 23.89 22.05
C ASP A 805 -6.08 22.83 22.05
N TRP A 806 -6.01 21.88 22.99
CA TRP A 806 -7.01 20.85 23.23
C TRP A 806 -8.15 21.28 24.18
N VAL A 807 -8.13 22.53 24.66
CA VAL A 807 -9.16 23.08 25.55
C VAL A 807 -10.12 23.97 24.75
N ASN A 808 -11.06 23.33 24.08
CA ASN A 808 -12.17 24.00 23.40
C ASN A 808 -13.51 23.34 23.73
N THR A 809 -14.62 24.06 23.48
CA THR A 809 -15.97 23.58 23.83
C THR A 809 -16.32 22.23 23.21
N GLY A 810 -15.89 21.97 21.97
CA GLY A 810 -16.16 20.71 21.26
C GLY A 810 -15.41 19.54 21.90
N ALA A 811 -14.08 19.65 22.00
CA ALA A 811 -13.25 18.62 22.61
C ALA A 811 -13.66 18.33 24.06
N MET A 812 -14.00 19.36 24.86
CA MET A 812 -14.47 19.16 26.24
C MET A 812 -15.81 18.43 26.29
N LEU A 813 -16.75 18.75 25.39
CA LEU A 813 -18.03 18.05 25.32
C LEU A 813 -17.83 16.57 24.97
N GLU A 814 -16.96 16.27 24.01
CA GLU A 814 -16.70 14.88 23.62
C GLU A 814 -15.96 14.09 24.71
N ARG A 815 -15.06 14.71 25.47
CA ARG A 815 -14.47 14.08 26.67
C ARG A 815 -15.52 13.71 27.72
N LEU A 816 -16.51 14.58 27.93
CA LEU A 816 -17.64 14.31 28.83
C LEU A 816 -18.54 13.20 28.28
N ASN A 817 -18.85 13.24 26.99
CA ASN A 817 -19.64 12.21 26.32
C ASN A 817 -18.96 10.83 26.44
N PHE A 818 -17.67 10.76 26.13
CA PHE A 818 -16.89 9.54 26.26
C PHE A 818 -16.91 9.02 27.69
N SER A 819 -16.52 9.84 28.67
CA SER A 819 -16.48 9.48 30.10
C SER A 819 -17.83 8.95 30.62
N THR A 820 -18.93 9.60 30.23
CA THR A 820 -20.28 9.22 30.67
C THR A 820 -20.82 7.98 29.97
N ARG A 821 -20.47 7.74 28.71
CA ARG A 821 -20.83 6.53 27.96
C ARG A 821 -20.02 5.32 28.44
N LEU A 822 -18.72 5.50 28.66
CA LEU A 822 -17.78 4.51 29.14
C LEU A 822 -18.19 3.94 30.51
N SER A 823 -18.84 4.74 31.35
CA SER A 823 -19.32 4.32 32.67
C SER A 823 -20.77 3.79 32.70
N ARG A 824 -21.46 3.68 31.55
CA ARG A 824 -22.86 3.21 31.53
C ARG A 824 -22.98 1.76 31.94
N HIS A 825 -24.03 1.46 32.70
CA HIS A 825 -24.38 0.08 33.06
C HIS A 825 -25.00 -0.71 31.89
N THR A 826 -25.73 -0.03 31.01
CA THR A 826 -26.46 -0.61 29.87
C THR A 826 -26.23 0.23 28.62
N GLY A 827 -26.08 -0.40 27.45
CA GLY A 827 -25.78 0.31 26.19
C GLY A 827 -24.41 0.98 26.26
N ASN A 828 -23.41 0.24 26.72
CA ASN A 828 -22.02 0.64 26.68
C ASN A 828 -21.40 -0.06 25.47
N ASP A 829 -21.11 0.73 24.43
CA ASP A 829 -20.62 0.23 23.15
C ASP A 829 -19.08 0.11 23.13
N TYR A 830 -18.42 0.55 24.21
CA TYR A 830 -16.95 0.65 24.31
C TYR A 830 -16.30 -0.50 25.10
N MET A 831 -17.08 -1.46 25.60
CA MET A 831 -16.62 -2.50 26.53
C MET A 831 -17.21 -3.87 26.17
N ASP A 832 -16.38 -4.88 25.93
CA ASP A 832 -16.86 -6.22 25.54
C ASP A 832 -17.34 -7.06 26.73
N ARG A 833 -16.67 -6.97 27.89
CA ARG A 833 -16.87 -7.93 29.00
C ARG A 833 -17.04 -7.30 30.39
N TRP A 834 -16.98 -5.97 30.50
CA TRP A 834 -16.91 -5.30 31.80
C TRP A 834 -18.25 -5.23 32.55
N SER A 835 -18.17 -5.31 33.89
CA SER A 835 -19.31 -5.07 34.78
C SER A 835 -18.88 -4.27 36.01
N ILE A 836 -19.26 -2.99 36.05
CA ILE A 836 -19.08 -2.11 37.22
C ILE A 836 -19.60 -2.78 38.50
N ARG A 837 -20.72 -3.51 38.41
CA ARG A 837 -21.28 -4.28 39.53
C ARG A 837 -20.28 -5.31 40.06
N ARG A 838 -19.65 -6.07 39.17
CA ARG A 838 -18.68 -7.11 39.53
C ARG A 838 -17.43 -6.49 40.15
N TYR A 839 -16.94 -5.40 39.58
CA TYR A 839 -15.78 -4.66 40.10
C TYR A 839 -16.01 -4.13 41.51
N LEU A 840 -17.08 -3.35 41.71
CA LEU A 840 -17.41 -2.83 43.03
C LEU A 840 -17.67 -3.94 44.03
N GLY A 841 -18.32 -5.04 43.60
CA GLY A 841 -18.52 -6.23 44.41
C GLY A 841 -17.22 -6.92 44.84
N PHE A 842 -16.22 -7.01 43.95
CA PHE A 842 -14.90 -7.56 44.27
C PHE A 842 -14.16 -6.71 45.31
N HIS A 843 -14.29 -5.38 45.21
CA HIS A 843 -13.69 -4.44 46.17
C HIS A 843 -14.55 -4.18 47.43
N GLY A 844 -15.75 -4.77 47.53
CA GLY A 844 -16.64 -4.57 48.68
C GLY A 844 -17.22 -3.15 48.79
N ILE A 845 -17.31 -2.42 47.68
CA ILE A 845 -17.74 -1.02 47.62
C ILE A 845 -19.25 -0.95 47.38
N THR A 846 -19.98 -0.23 48.24
CA THR A 846 -21.45 -0.18 48.18
C THR A 846 -22.07 1.21 48.37
N THR A 847 -21.34 2.16 48.94
CA THR A 847 -21.83 3.52 49.18
C THR A 847 -21.22 4.52 48.19
N ALA A 848 -21.91 5.64 47.94
CA ALA A 848 -21.39 6.73 47.11
C ALA A 848 -20.05 7.28 47.62
N GLY A 849 -19.88 7.36 48.95
CA GLY A 849 -18.63 7.79 49.57
C GLY A 849 -17.48 6.81 49.36
N GLU A 850 -17.74 5.50 49.47
CA GLU A 850 -16.72 4.47 49.17
C GLU A 850 -16.33 4.47 47.69
N ILE A 851 -17.31 4.66 46.77
CA ILE A 851 -17.02 4.80 45.34
C ILE A 851 -16.12 6.02 45.11
N LEU A 852 -16.52 7.19 45.61
CA LEU A 852 -15.74 8.41 45.46
C LEU A 852 -14.31 8.24 45.99
N GLU A 853 -14.15 7.71 47.20
CA GLU A 853 -12.82 7.58 47.80
C GLU A 853 -11.95 6.55 47.07
N HIS A 854 -12.56 5.47 46.59
CA HIS A 854 -11.85 4.46 45.79
C HIS A 854 -11.30 5.06 44.50
N PHE A 855 -12.14 5.77 43.72
CA PHE A 855 -11.68 6.43 42.49
C PHE A 855 -10.78 7.64 42.76
N ASN A 856 -10.96 8.33 43.89
CA ASN A 856 -10.05 9.37 44.34
C ASN A 856 -8.64 8.82 44.57
N GLN A 857 -8.52 7.66 45.23
CA GLN A 857 -7.23 7.01 45.42
C GLN A 857 -6.65 6.50 44.10
N LEU A 858 -7.48 5.90 43.26
CA LEU A 858 -7.05 5.28 42.00
C LEU A 858 -6.57 6.30 40.96
N LEU A 859 -7.38 7.32 40.69
CA LEU A 859 -7.14 8.31 39.63
C LEU A 859 -6.34 9.50 40.13
N PHE A 860 -6.60 9.91 41.37
CA PHE A 860 -6.12 11.18 41.88
C PHE A 860 -5.11 11.06 43.03
N ASP A 861 -4.69 9.87 43.44
CA ASP A 861 -3.81 9.67 44.60
C ASP A 861 -4.33 10.39 45.86
N GLY A 862 -5.65 10.34 46.07
CA GLY A 862 -6.30 10.96 47.22
C GLY A 862 -6.43 12.49 47.15
N SER A 863 -5.85 13.13 46.14
CA SER A 863 -5.68 14.59 46.05
C SER A 863 -6.86 15.36 45.44
N LEU A 864 -8.00 14.71 45.19
CA LEU A 864 -9.19 15.40 44.70
C LEU A 864 -9.62 16.50 45.71
N PRO A 865 -9.86 17.75 45.27
CA PRO A 865 -10.24 18.83 46.17
C PRO A 865 -11.55 18.55 46.92
N GLU A 866 -11.63 19.02 48.17
CA GLU A 866 -12.83 18.84 49.01
C GLU A 866 -14.09 19.47 48.40
N HIS A 867 -13.94 20.55 47.63
CA HIS A 867 -15.07 21.12 46.89
C HIS A 867 -15.60 20.17 45.81
N SER A 868 -14.72 19.59 44.99
CA SER A 868 -15.07 18.60 43.96
C SER A 868 -15.71 17.36 44.60
N LYS A 869 -15.14 16.84 45.69
CA LYS A 869 -15.73 15.73 46.46
C LYS A 869 -17.14 16.04 46.96
N SER A 870 -17.34 17.25 47.49
CA SER A 870 -18.65 17.68 48.01
C SER A 870 -19.71 17.74 46.91
N LEU A 871 -19.37 18.27 45.73
CA LEU A 871 -20.26 18.33 44.57
C LEU A 871 -20.62 16.93 44.05
N ILE A 872 -19.65 16.02 43.98
CA ILE A 872 -19.87 14.64 43.54
C ILE A 872 -20.80 13.90 44.50
N LEU A 873 -20.62 14.07 45.81
CA LEU A 873 -21.51 13.48 46.82
C LEU A 873 -22.90 14.13 46.84
N GLU A 874 -22.99 15.43 46.58
CA GLU A 874 -24.27 16.12 46.41
C GLU A 874 -25.04 15.53 45.23
N PHE A 875 -24.38 15.39 44.06
CA PHE A 875 -24.95 14.72 42.88
C PHE A 875 -25.43 13.30 43.19
N ALA A 876 -24.64 12.52 43.93
CA ALA A 876 -25.01 11.17 44.35
C ALA A 876 -26.26 11.14 45.27
N HIS A 877 -26.60 12.25 45.92
CA HIS A 877 -27.73 12.35 46.85
C HIS A 877 -28.87 13.21 46.33
N THR A 878 -28.87 13.58 45.05
CA THR A 878 -29.95 14.31 44.38
C THR A 878 -30.53 13.51 43.21
N ASP A 879 -31.71 13.92 42.73
CA ASP A 879 -32.27 13.52 41.45
C ASP A 879 -32.09 14.61 40.37
N GLU A 880 -32.62 14.39 39.16
CA GLU A 880 -32.55 15.34 38.04
C GLU A 880 -33.18 16.71 38.31
N LYS A 881 -34.03 16.82 39.34
CA LYS A 881 -34.67 18.07 39.77
C LYS A 881 -33.92 18.74 40.92
N GLY A 882 -32.85 18.12 41.41
CA GLY A 882 -32.10 18.56 42.58
C GLY A 882 -32.75 18.16 43.91
N ASP A 883 -33.78 17.31 43.89
CA ASP A 883 -34.44 16.85 45.11
C ASP A 883 -33.63 15.72 45.77
N ARG A 884 -33.61 15.68 47.11
CA ARG A 884 -32.82 14.69 47.85
C ARG A 884 -33.31 13.26 47.57
N LYS A 885 -32.41 12.41 47.10
CA LYS A 885 -32.65 10.99 46.80
C LYS A 885 -31.68 10.09 47.57
N SER A 886 -32.21 9.05 48.21
CA SER A 886 -31.39 8.09 48.96
C SER A 886 -30.49 7.26 48.04
N TRP A 887 -29.26 6.97 48.47
CA TRP A 887 -28.38 6.01 47.81
C TRP A 887 -28.67 4.61 48.35
N ASP A 888 -29.46 3.83 47.63
CA ASP A 888 -29.95 2.52 48.06
C ASP A 888 -29.50 1.42 47.08
N PRO A 889 -28.57 0.52 47.48
CA PRO A 889 -28.12 -0.62 46.66
C PRO A 889 -29.23 -1.59 46.23
N SER A 890 -30.39 -1.57 46.90
CA SER A 890 -31.54 -2.38 46.53
C SER A 890 -32.47 -1.73 45.51
N ALA A 891 -32.26 -0.44 45.21
CA ALA A 891 -33.06 0.29 44.23
C ALA A 891 -32.79 -0.20 42.80
N LYS A 892 -33.82 -0.19 41.96
CA LYS A 892 -33.73 -0.68 40.57
C LYS A 892 -32.77 0.14 39.70
N ASP A 893 -32.70 1.43 39.97
CA ASP A 893 -31.86 2.41 39.27
C ASP A 893 -30.45 2.54 39.90
N TYR A 894 -30.12 1.74 40.91
CA TYR A 894 -28.84 1.83 41.62
C TYR A 894 -27.63 1.78 40.67
N MET A 895 -27.60 0.79 39.76
CA MET A 895 -26.46 0.63 38.85
C MET A 895 -26.34 1.73 37.81
N GLU A 896 -27.48 2.29 37.38
CA GLU A 896 -27.50 3.46 36.50
C GLU A 896 -26.89 4.67 37.20
N ARG A 897 -27.28 4.92 38.45
CA ARG A 897 -26.75 6.02 39.27
C ARG A 897 -25.27 5.83 39.62
N VAL A 898 -24.84 4.58 39.86
CA VAL A 898 -23.41 4.24 40.01
C VAL A 898 -22.64 4.62 38.74
N GLY A 899 -23.16 4.25 37.57
CA GLY A 899 -22.54 4.61 36.29
C GLY A 899 -22.46 6.12 36.07
N GLN A 900 -23.53 6.86 36.37
CA GLN A 900 -23.55 8.33 36.31
C GLN A 900 -22.54 8.96 37.28
N LEU A 901 -22.43 8.43 38.51
CA LEU A 901 -21.48 8.92 39.50
C LEU A 901 -20.03 8.72 39.06
N ILE A 902 -19.70 7.52 38.55
CA ILE A 902 -18.37 7.23 38.01
C ILE A 902 -18.09 8.12 36.80
N GLY A 903 -19.05 8.25 35.88
CA GLY A 903 -18.92 9.11 34.71
C GLY A 903 -18.63 10.56 35.07
N LEU A 904 -19.28 11.09 36.13
CA LEU A 904 -18.99 12.40 36.67
C LEU A 904 -17.57 12.48 37.28
N ILE A 905 -17.11 11.45 37.99
CA ILE A 905 -15.74 11.40 38.54
C ILE A 905 -14.70 11.41 37.40
N LEU A 906 -14.94 10.68 36.30
CA LEU A 906 -14.06 10.66 35.12
C LEU A 906 -14.11 11.97 34.32
N SER A 907 -15.11 12.82 34.60
CA SER A 907 -15.36 14.10 33.93
C SER A 907 -14.87 15.31 34.72
N VAL A 908 -14.25 15.12 35.89
CA VAL A 908 -13.78 16.25 36.70
C VAL A 908 -12.60 16.94 36.05
N PRO A 909 -12.41 18.26 36.26
CA PRO A 909 -11.30 19.01 35.69
C PRO A 909 -9.94 18.34 35.89
N GLU A 910 -9.71 17.75 37.07
CA GLU A 910 -8.46 17.10 37.45
C GLU A 910 -8.10 15.89 36.58
N MET A 911 -9.08 15.24 35.93
CA MET A 911 -8.83 14.10 35.03
C MET A 911 -8.16 14.53 33.72
N HIS A 912 -8.36 15.78 33.30
CA HIS A 912 -7.81 16.30 32.06
C HIS A 912 -6.33 16.68 32.17
N TYR A 913 -5.71 16.61 33.34
CA TYR A 913 -4.31 17.01 33.55
C TYR A 913 -3.39 15.81 33.86
N GLN A 914 -2.11 15.92 33.52
CA GLN A 914 -1.05 14.93 33.77
C GLN A 914 0.07 15.44 34.72
#